data_AF-A0A0Q7JTH4-F1
#
_entry.id   AF-A0A0Q7JTH4-F1
#
_cell.length_a   1.000
_cell.length_b   1.000
_cell.length_c   1.000
_cell.angle_alpha   90.00
_cell.angle_beta   90.00
_cell.angle_gamma   90.00
#
_symmetry.space_group_name_H-M   'P 1'
#
loop_
_entity.id
_entity.type
_entity.pdbx_description
1 polymer ?
#
loop_
_entity_poly.entity_id
_entity_poly.type
_entity_poly.pdbx_seq_one_letter_code
_entity_poly.pdbx_strand_id
1 'polypeptide(L)'
;MPPPPAHLAGRDRVVPPGERLRQVGRALRPGRDQLVDAGATLVLVLVAAAGFRTSFYGPQWVVAAVLGALVGLVIAHVVQAARLPGLGPFVGLVALAAAYFLLGGPMAVRDHLVAGVLPTGRTVADLAHAAVPGWKDLLTTLAPVDATGRLVALPFLFALVGSAATYAVARRWRAPWAAVVAPLALLLLSIALGTVQPAATWLQGAGFAVVALLWLVQRASRLRSRLQSGTARTTRAGIAVGLLAVSVAAGVLAGPVLEARSGQARTVWRTDLQPPFDVAQLPSPLAGFRRYTKPNQADLFDRTLLTVRGLPEGVPLRIATLDSYDGSVWGAAGTGAIGTADPGAAFRRVGSHLATAARGREVTLTVQVPSGGYREVWLPTVGAVTALQFHGPRAEQLADQLRFNVDTDSGVLPGTIGPGDSYTLQAVVPQSPPEKLPEQLDVGSATSVDTDSVAFVDDKLDAWTGNAQDPWAKLVAVARYMRSQGAYTDGGARGSSESVYLPGHSIGRLARFVGSSQLAGDDEQYAATLALVANRLGLPARVVLGAVPEPDGRVKGKDVRAWVEVNRADGTWLTIPASAFVPDRNKTPDVQQLRSQQRQVGAQVPPPAAQNPPSLLQGPDQAQNDTKAKRAKRGPLDPRGWPDWLVRLLIFVVLPVLLLLGLHLVLVALKRRQRRRRRLVGPPSARVAAGWQDLIETSRELGRPVPRTLTRREQVPQLVGAPDDVGRLAVTADASVFGPGEPTDAEVAAYWADVDTVRDALRRDAGRWRALRADWDVRTLRSGRRRDDRKAPRR
;
A
#
# COMPACT_ATOMS: atom_id res chain seq x y z
N MET A 1 -36.13 -12.59 81.83
CA MET A 1 -35.17 -13.18 80.87
C MET A 1 -35.69 -12.90 79.47
N PRO A 2 -35.16 -11.88 78.75
CA PRO A 2 -35.60 -11.57 77.40
C PRO A 2 -34.92 -12.50 76.36
N PRO A 3 -35.58 -12.80 75.23
CA PRO A 3 -35.01 -13.63 74.16
C PRO A 3 -33.94 -12.88 73.34
N PRO A 4 -33.02 -13.61 72.68
CA PRO A 4 -31.93 -12.99 71.91
C PRO A 4 -32.42 -12.38 70.58
N PRO A 5 -31.69 -11.39 70.02
CA PRO A 5 -32.14 -10.60 68.87
C PRO A 5 -31.96 -11.34 67.53
N ALA A 6 -33.00 -11.24 66.69
CA ALA A 6 -33.03 -11.73 65.32
C ALA A 6 -32.32 -10.78 64.36
N HIS A 7 -31.07 -11.05 64.03
CA HIS A 7 -30.43 -10.50 62.83
C HIS A 7 -29.54 -11.57 62.18
N LEU A 8 -29.54 -11.58 60.83
CA LEU A 8 -28.81 -12.48 59.90
C LEU A 8 -29.60 -13.68 59.33
N ALA A 9 -30.80 -13.43 58.82
CA ALA A 9 -31.30 -14.19 57.67
C ALA A 9 -30.82 -13.49 56.38
N GLY A 10 -29.68 -13.94 55.85
CA GLY A 10 -29.19 -13.54 54.53
C GLY A 10 -30.15 -14.03 53.45
N ARG A 11 -31.04 -13.16 52.98
CA ARG A 11 -31.84 -13.42 51.77
C ARG A 11 -30.93 -13.41 50.55
N ASP A 12 -30.70 -14.58 49.97
CA ASP A 12 -30.27 -14.74 48.59
C ASP A 12 -31.33 -14.11 47.67
N ARG A 13 -31.11 -12.85 47.28
CA ARG A 13 -31.90 -12.21 46.21
C ARG A 13 -31.48 -12.82 44.88
N VAL A 14 -32.18 -13.88 44.46
CA VAL A 14 -32.19 -14.32 43.06
C VAL A 14 -32.85 -13.21 42.24
N VAL A 15 -32.04 -12.36 41.61
CA VAL A 15 -32.51 -11.30 40.71
C VAL A 15 -33.25 -11.94 39.52
N PRO A 16 -34.53 -11.63 39.29
CA PRO A 16 -35.30 -12.23 38.20
C PRO A 16 -34.70 -11.87 36.83
N PRO A 17 -34.83 -12.74 35.80
CA PRO A 17 -34.21 -12.53 34.48
C PRO A 17 -34.53 -11.17 33.85
N GLY A 18 -35.74 -10.64 34.09
CA GLY A 18 -36.18 -9.32 33.62
C GLY A 18 -35.41 -8.14 34.21
N GLU A 19 -34.92 -8.23 35.46
CA GLU A 19 -34.11 -7.18 36.07
C GLU A 19 -32.68 -7.16 35.52
N ARG A 20 -32.11 -8.32 35.18
CA ARG A 20 -30.79 -8.40 34.51
C ARG A 20 -30.85 -7.78 33.10
N LEU A 21 -31.90 -8.07 32.33
CA LEU A 21 -32.11 -7.45 31.01
C LEU A 21 -32.31 -5.93 31.11
N ARG A 22 -33.06 -5.44 32.11
CA ARG A 22 -33.21 -4.00 32.38
C ARG A 22 -31.90 -3.34 32.85
N GLN A 23 -31.07 -4.03 33.64
CA GLN A 23 -29.74 -3.55 34.05
C GLN A 23 -28.76 -3.48 32.87
N VAL A 24 -28.77 -4.48 31.97
CA VAL A 24 -27.98 -4.46 30.72
C VAL A 24 -28.47 -3.34 29.80
N GLY A 25 -29.79 -3.18 29.63
CA GLY A 25 -30.37 -2.10 28.84
C GLY A 25 -30.05 -0.69 29.37
N ARG A 26 -29.99 -0.51 30.70
CA ARG A 26 -29.52 0.75 31.30
C ARG A 26 -28.02 0.98 31.12
N ALA A 27 -27.21 -0.08 31.12
CA ALA A 27 -25.76 0.02 30.90
C ALA A 27 -25.39 0.36 29.44
N LEU A 28 -26.25 -0.01 28.48
CA LEU A 28 -26.10 0.27 27.05
C LEU A 28 -26.57 1.67 26.62
N ARG A 29 -27.31 2.40 27.47
CA ARG A 29 -27.73 3.77 27.16
C ARG A 29 -26.57 4.74 27.37
N PRO A 30 -26.07 5.41 26.33
CA PRO A 30 -24.96 6.34 26.48
C PRO A 30 -25.39 7.57 27.29
N GLY A 31 -24.63 7.89 28.34
CA GLY A 31 -24.78 9.17 29.04
C GLY A 31 -24.24 10.35 28.20
N ARG A 32 -24.56 11.59 28.58
CA ARG A 32 -24.13 12.82 27.88
C ARG A 32 -22.62 12.84 27.60
N ASP A 33 -21.80 12.50 28.59
CA ASP A 33 -20.34 12.46 28.42
C ASP A 33 -19.87 11.43 27.39
N GLN A 34 -20.61 10.32 27.28
CA GLN A 34 -20.30 9.24 26.36
C GLN A 34 -20.66 9.60 24.92
N LEU A 35 -21.72 10.41 24.74
CA LEU A 35 -22.11 10.98 23.45
C LEU A 35 -21.10 12.03 22.98
N VAL A 36 -20.59 12.87 23.88
CA VAL A 36 -19.53 13.83 23.54
C VAL A 36 -18.24 13.11 23.10
N ASP A 37 -17.83 12.06 23.82
CA ASP A 37 -16.66 11.27 23.45
C ASP A 37 -16.87 10.51 22.13
N ALA A 38 -18.09 10.01 21.88
CA ALA A 38 -18.47 9.37 20.63
C ALA A 38 -18.42 10.35 19.45
N GLY A 39 -18.98 11.55 19.62
CA GLY A 39 -18.99 12.60 18.59
C GLY A 39 -17.56 13.06 18.25
N ALA A 40 -16.74 13.36 19.26
CA ALA A 40 -15.35 13.74 19.04
C ALA A 40 -14.54 12.62 18.36
N THR A 41 -14.76 11.36 18.75
CA THR A 41 -14.14 10.20 18.10
C THR A 41 -14.53 10.12 16.63
N LEU A 42 -15.82 10.21 16.31
CA LEU A 42 -16.33 10.12 14.95
C LEU A 42 -15.73 11.23 14.07
N VAL A 43 -15.77 12.48 14.55
CA VAL A 43 -15.23 13.63 13.80
C VAL A 43 -13.73 13.48 13.55
N LEU A 44 -12.93 13.18 14.57
CA LEU A 44 -11.47 13.06 14.42
C LEU A 44 -11.06 11.91 13.49
N VAL A 45 -11.75 10.77 13.56
CA VAL A 45 -11.48 9.62 12.69
C VAL A 45 -11.88 9.91 11.24
N LEU A 46 -13.01 10.58 11.01
CA LEU A 46 -13.45 10.96 9.66
C LEU A 46 -12.55 12.05 9.05
N VAL A 47 -12.09 13.01 9.86
CA VAL A 47 -11.09 14.01 9.43
C VAL A 47 -9.77 13.34 9.07
N ALA A 48 -9.30 12.34 9.84
CA ALA A 48 -8.14 11.55 9.47
C ALA A 48 -8.38 10.76 8.16
N ALA A 49 -9.55 10.11 8.03
CA ALA A 49 -9.91 9.36 6.83
C ALA A 49 -10.06 10.24 5.58
N ALA A 50 -10.29 11.55 5.71
CA ALA A 50 -10.31 12.48 4.59
C ALA A 50 -8.99 12.51 3.80
N GLY A 51 -7.88 12.04 4.39
CA GLY A 51 -6.60 11.83 3.71
C GLY A 51 -6.67 10.84 2.55
N PHE A 52 -7.67 9.95 2.52
CA PHE A 52 -7.89 9.01 1.44
C PHE A 52 -8.55 9.61 0.20
N ARG A 53 -9.00 10.87 0.23
CA ARG A 53 -9.67 11.54 -0.90
C ARG A 53 -8.85 11.54 -2.19
N THR A 54 -7.54 11.71 -2.09
CA THR A 54 -6.64 11.69 -3.26
C THR A 54 -6.17 10.27 -3.60
N SER A 55 -6.36 9.30 -2.71
CA SER A 55 -6.00 7.90 -2.93
C SER A 55 -7.11 7.09 -3.61
N PHE A 56 -8.38 7.50 -3.49
CA PHE A 56 -9.52 6.76 -4.02
C PHE A 56 -10.41 7.63 -4.91
N TYR A 57 -10.89 7.04 -6.01
CA TYR A 57 -11.88 7.64 -6.89
C TYR A 57 -13.31 7.26 -6.49
N GLY A 58 -14.26 8.19 -6.59
CA GLY A 58 -15.69 7.95 -6.30
C GLY A 58 -16.10 8.10 -4.83
N PRO A 59 -17.41 8.09 -4.50
CA PRO A 59 -17.91 8.33 -3.14
C PRO A 59 -17.96 7.07 -2.26
N GLN A 60 -17.75 5.88 -2.81
CA GLN A 60 -17.96 4.61 -2.10
C GLN A 60 -17.00 4.45 -0.91
N TRP A 61 -15.76 4.93 -1.02
CA TRP A 61 -14.80 4.90 0.09
C TRP A 61 -15.25 5.75 1.28
N VAL A 62 -15.98 6.86 1.03
CA VAL A 62 -16.53 7.71 2.10
C VAL A 62 -17.60 6.95 2.88
N VAL A 63 -18.50 6.28 2.15
CA VAL A 63 -19.55 5.44 2.76
C VAL A 63 -18.91 4.32 3.58
N ALA A 64 -17.90 3.65 3.03
CA ALA A 64 -17.15 2.62 3.73
C ALA A 64 -16.47 3.16 5.01
N ALA A 65 -15.80 4.31 4.94
CA ALA A 65 -15.18 4.93 6.11
C ALA A 65 -16.21 5.34 7.18
N VAL A 66 -17.35 5.92 6.79
CA VAL A 66 -18.43 6.32 7.72
C VAL A 66 -19.03 5.11 8.41
N LEU A 67 -19.40 4.08 7.64
CA LEU A 67 -19.97 2.85 8.20
C LEU A 67 -18.98 2.13 9.11
N GLY A 68 -17.70 2.06 8.72
CA GLY A 68 -16.63 1.52 9.55
C GLY A 68 -16.51 2.26 10.88
N ALA A 69 -16.49 3.60 10.85
CA ALA A 69 -16.42 4.42 12.05
C ALA A 69 -17.62 4.20 13.00
N LEU A 70 -18.84 4.10 12.45
CA LEU A 70 -20.05 3.86 13.24
C LEU A 70 -20.04 2.47 13.89
N VAL A 71 -19.72 1.44 13.11
CA VAL A 71 -19.66 0.05 13.61
C VAL A 71 -18.60 -0.10 14.68
N GLY A 72 -17.40 0.45 14.48
CA GLY A 72 -16.29 0.36 15.43
C GLY A 72 -16.61 1.08 16.75
N LEU A 73 -17.26 2.24 16.66
CA LEU A 73 -17.75 2.98 17.81
C LEU A 73 -18.80 2.17 18.61
N VAL A 74 -19.78 1.57 17.93
CA VAL A 74 -20.82 0.75 18.56
C VAL A 74 -20.21 -0.47 19.25
N ILE A 75 -19.32 -1.20 18.58
CA ILE A 75 -18.64 -2.37 19.17
C ILE A 75 -17.84 -1.95 20.41
N ALA A 76 -17.06 -0.88 20.33
CA ALA A 76 -16.28 -0.39 21.46
C ALA A 76 -17.17 0.05 22.63
N HIS A 77 -18.33 0.64 22.34
CA HIS A 77 -19.31 1.01 23.35
C HIS A 77 -19.93 -0.21 24.05
N VAL A 78 -20.43 -1.18 23.28
CA VAL A 78 -21.07 -2.40 23.79
C VAL A 78 -20.09 -3.21 24.66
N VAL A 79 -18.86 -3.41 24.19
CA VAL A 79 -17.83 -4.17 24.91
C VAL A 79 -17.49 -3.53 26.26
N GLN A 80 -17.45 -2.21 26.32
CA GLN A 80 -17.21 -1.48 27.57
C GLN A 80 -18.42 -1.48 28.50
N ALA A 81 -19.63 -1.34 27.95
CA ALA A 81 -20.88 -1.38 28.69
C ALA A 81 -21.10 -2.77 29.34
N ALA A 82 -20.69 -3.84 28.67
CA ALA A 82 -20.76 -5.21 29.17
C ALA A 82 -19.83 -5.50 30.37
N ARG A 83 -18.87 -4.60 30.68
CA ARG A 83 -17.95 -4.67 31.84
C ARG A 83 -17.27 -6.04 32.03
N LEU A 84 -16.94 -6.73 30.95
CA LEU A 84 -16.32 -8.07 31.00
C LEU A 84 -14.92 -8.00 31.64
N PRO A 85 -14.72 -8.53 32.87
CA PRO A 85 -13.42 -8.46 33.53
C PRO A 85 -12.42 -9.36 32.82
N GLY A 86 -11.26 -8.81 32.43
CA GLY A 86 -10.16 -9.52 31.76
C GLY A 86 -10.38 -9.78 30.26
N LEU A 87 -11.58 -10.21 29.87
CA LEU A 87 -11.92 -10.65 28.50
C LEU A 87 -12.38 -9.52 27.56
N GLY A 88 -12.67 -8.32 28.07
CA GLY A 88 -13.19 -7.21 27.26
C GLY A 88 -12.36 -6.90 26.00
N PRO A 89 -11.03 -6.73 26.07
CA PRO A 89 -10.20 -6.48 24.89
C PRO A 89 -10.24 -7.60 23.86
N PHE A 90 -10.29 -8.86 24.31
CA PHE A 90 -10.36 -10.03 23.42
C PHE A 90 -11.71 -10.10 22.69
N VAL A 91 -12.82 -9.94 23.43
CA VAL A 91 -14.17 -9.90 22.84
C VAL A 91 -14.29 -8.73 21.86
N GLY A 92 -13.69 -7.58 22.17
CA GLY A 92 -13.63 -6.45 21.24
C GLY A 92 -12.88 -6.78 19.95
N LEU A 93 -11.72 -7.43 20.04
CA LEU A 93 -10.96 -7.83 18.86
C LEU A 93 -11.72 -8.84 17.99
N VAL A 94 -12.32 -9.86 18.60
CA VAL A 94 -13.14 -10.86 17.89
C VAL A 94 -14.37 -10.21 17.25
N ALA A 95 -15.04 -9.29 17.95
CA ALA A 95 -16.19 -8.57 17.41
C ALA A 95 -15.80 -7.66 16.23
N LEU A 96 -14.65 -6.97 16.31
CA LEU A 96 -14.13 -6.16 15.20
C LEU A 96 -13.77 -7.03 13.99
N ALA A 97 -13.13 -8.18 14.21
CA ALA A 97 -12.82 -9.12 13.13
C ALA A 97 -14.11 -9.68 12.49
N ALA A 98 -15.07 -10.11 13.30
CA ALA A 98 -16.37 -10.58 12.82
C ALA A 98 -17.11 -9.48 12.03
N ALA A 99 -17.14 -8.26 12.55
CA ALA A 99 -17.75 -7.12 11.84
C ALA A 99 -17.03 -6.82 10.53
N TYR A 100 -15.69 -6.92 10.50
CA TYR A 100 -14.93 -6.73 9.28
C TYR A 100 -15.30 -7.75 8.19
N PHE A 101 -15.36 -9.03 8.52
CA PHE A 101 -15.68 -10.08 7.54
C PHE A 101 -17.16 -10.16 7.18
N LEU A 102 -18.08 -9.88 8.11
CA LEU A 102 -19.53 -9.95 7.86
C LEU A 102 -20.05 -8.70 7.15
N LEU A 103 -19.53 -7.51 7.49
CA LEU A 103 -20.02 -6.25 6.96
C LEU A 103 -19.10 -5.69 5.85
N GLY A 104 -17.83 -6.09 5.80
CA GLY A 104 -16.89 -5.62 4.78
C GLY A 104 -17.29 -5.98 3.35
N GLY A 105 -18.03 -7.06 3.15
CA GLY A 105 -18.62 -7.41 1.85
C GLY A 105 -19.60 -6.32 1.36
N PRO A 106 -20.80 -6.21 1.95
CA PRO A 106 -21.79 -5.21 1.52
C PRO A 106 -21.31 -3.75 1.63
N MET A 107 -20.43 -3.46 2.58
CA MET A 107 -19.97 -2.08 2.85
C MET A 107 -18.74 -1.65 2.04
N ALA A 108 -17.93 -2.58 1.53
CA ALA A 108 -16.70 -2.26 0.80
C ALA A 108 -16.47 -3.09 -0.47
N VAL A 109 -16.60 -4.42 -0.41
CA VAL A 109 -16.29 -5.33 -1.54
C VAL A 109 -17.58 -5.96 -2.09
N ARG A 110 -18.23 -5.27 -3.04
CA ARG A 110 -19.57 -5.61 -3.53
C ARG A 110 -19.61 -6.58 -4.70
N ASP A 111 -18.49 -6.84 -5.36
CA ASP A 111 -18.42 -7.50 -6.68
C ASP A 111 -18.87 -8.97 -6.67
N HIS A 112 -18.81 -9.64 -5.52
CA HIS A 112 -19.01 -11.10 -5.42
C HIS A 112 -19.95 -11.50 -4.28
N LEU A 113 -21.03 -10.73 -4.04
CA LEU A 113 -22.01 -11.01 -3.00
C LEU A 113 -23.17 -11.86 -3.51
N VAL A 114 -23.58 -12.87 -2.74
CA VAL A 114 -24.83 -13.61 -3.00
C VAL A 114 -26.00 -12.73 -2.56
N ALA A 115 -26.96 -12.51 -3.47
CA ALA A 115 -28.13 -11.64 -3.25
C ALA A 115 -27.76 -10.20 -2.81
N GLY A 116 -26.55 -9.73 -3.13
CA GLY A 116 -26.08 -8.39 -2.80
C GLY A 116 -25.72 -8.14 -1.32
N VAL A 117 -25.79 -9.15 -0.45
CA VAL A 117 -25.57 -8.98 1.01
C VAL A 117 -24.64 -10.03 1.60
N LEU A 118 -24.72 -11.30 1.17
CA LEU A 118 -23.98 -12.39 1.80
C LEU A 118 -22.57 -12.53 1.23
N PRO A 119 -21.51 -12.49 2.05
CA PRO A 119 -20.14 -12.66 1.59
C PRO A 119 -19.90 -14.08 1.08
N THR A 120 -19.26 -14.19 -0.09
CA THR A 120 -18.80 -15.47 -0.63
C THR A 120 -17.39 -15.81 -0.13
N GLY A 121 -16.92 -17.02 -0.39
CA GLY A 121 -15.52 -17.40 -0.12
C GLY A 121 -14.50 -16.48 -0.81
N ARG A 122 -14.84 -15.93 -1.98
CA ARG A 122 -14.02 -14.95 -2.71
C ARG A 122 -14.04 -13.58 -2.01
N THR A 123 -15.20 -13.09 -1.58
CA THR A 123 -15.30 -11.86 -0.77
C THR A 123 -14.45 -11.94 0.51
N VAL A 124 -14.47 -13.09 1.20
CA VAL A 124 -13.65 -13.29 2.41
C VAL A 124 -12.15 -13.27 2.07
N ALA A 125 -11.75 -13.86 0.94
CA ALA A 125 -10.37 -13.81 0.47
C ALA A 125 -9.93 -12.38 0.13
N ASP A 126 -10.78 -11.61 -0.55
CA ASP A 126 -10.52 -10.22 -0.92
C ASP A 126 -10.37 -9.32 0.32
N LEU A 127 -11.24 -9.51 1.32
CA LEU A 127 -11.16 -8.81 2.61
C LEU A 127 -9.89 -9.19 3.40
N ALA A 128 -9.51 -10.48 3.41
CA ALA A 128 -8.29 -10.92 4.05
C ALA A 128 -7.03 -10.35 3.35
N HIS A 129 -7.04 -10.32 2.02
CA HIS A 129 -5.99 -9.70 1.22
C HIS A 129 -5.91 -8.20 1.46
N ALA A 130 -7.05 -7.50 1.49
CA ALA A 130 -7.07 -6.08 1.80
C ALA A 130 -6.52 -5.77 3.21
N ALA A 131 -6.80 -6.62 4.20
CA ALA A 131 -6.36 -6.42 5.58
C ALA A 131 -4.85 -6.63 5.79
N VAL A 132 -4.22 -7.54 5.05
CA VAL A 132 -2.81 -7.94 5.29
C VAL A 132 -1.86 -7.37 4.24
N PRO A 133 -1.88 -7.78 2.95
CA PRO A 133 -1.07 -7.15 1.91
C PRO A 133 -1.69 -5.88 1.29
N GLY A 134 -2.97 -5.58 1.54
CA GLY A 134 -3.68 -4.50 0.85
C GLY A 134 -3.06 -3.12 1.01
N TRP A 135 -2.43 -2.82 2.16
CA TRP A 135 -1.70 -1.56 2.32
C TRP A 135 -0.50 -1.45 1.37
N LYS A 136 0.19 -2.56 1.05
CA LYS A 136 1.27 -2.58 0.04
C LYS A 136 0.71 -2.41 -1.36
N ASP A 137 -0.40 -3.07 -1.66
CA ASP A 137 -1.10 -2.90 -2.94
C ASP A 137 -1.52 -1.43 -3.11
N LEU A 138 -2.06 -0.79 -2.07
CA LEU A 138 -2.39 0.63 -2.09
C LEU A 138 -1.14 1.47 -2.35
N LEU A 139 -0.02 1.22 -1.65
CA LEU A 139 1.19 2.02 -1.83
C LEU A 139 1.86 1.83 -3.20
N THR A 140 1.75 0.65 -3.81
CA THR A 140 2.38 0.33 -5.11
C THR A 140 1.45 0.57 -6.31
N THR A 141 0.16 0.82 -6.08
CA THR A 141 -0.81 1.20 -7.10
C THR A 141 -0.89 2.72 -7.22
N LEU A 142 -0.86 3.21 -8.46
CA LEU A 142 -1.04 4.61 -8.78
C LEU A 142 -2.40 5.11 -8.30
N ALA A 143 -2.40 6.27 -7.65
CA ALA A 143 -3.63 6.92 -7.22
C ALA A 143 -4.22 7.79 -8.36
N PRO A 144 -5.54 7.94 -8.44
CA PRO A 144 -6.54 7.36 -7.56
C PRO A 144 -6.86 5.90 -7.89
N VAL A 145 -7.16 5.11 -6.86
CA VAL A 145 -7.63 3.71 -6.98
C VAL A 145 -9.15 3.70 -7.02
N ASP A 146 -9.76 2.86 -7.84
CA ASP A 146 -11.23 2.78 -7.90
C ASP A 146 -11.82 2.31 -6.58
N ALA A 147 -12.88 3.01 -6.14
CA ALA A 147 -13.61 2.65 -4.93
C ALA A 147 -14.65 1.52 -5.14
N THR A 148 -14.47 0.70 -6.18
CA THR A 148 -15.23 -0.53 -6.43
C THR A 148 -14.43 -1.79 -6.09
N GLY A 149 -13.10 -1.73 -6.14
CA GLY A 149 -12.24 -2.89 -5.91
C GLY A 149 -12.00 -3.23 -4.44
N ARG A 150 -11.31 -4.35 -4.21
CA ARG A 150 -10.96 -4.88 -2.87
C ARG A 150 -10.30 -3.87 -1.91
N LEU A 151 -9.62 -2.84 -2.44
CA LEU A 151 -8.87 -1.87 -1.64
C LEU A 151 -9.78 -0.90 -0.85
N VAL A 152 -11.06 -0.79 -1.18
CA VAL A 152 -12.06 0.00 -0.40
C VAL A 152 -12.21 -0.53 1.03
N ALA A 153 -11.89 -1.81 1.24
CA ALA A 153 -11.89 -2.39 2.57
C ALA A 153 -10.85 -1.74 3.51
N LEU A 154 -9.83 -1.05 2.97
CA LEU A 154 -8.84 -0.32 3.77
C LEU A 154 -9.45 0.91 4.48
N PRO A 155 -10.13 1.86 3.81
CA PRO A 155 -10.89 2.92 4.49
C PRO A 155 -11.87 2.39 5.54
N PHE A 156 -12.58 1.30 5.24
CA PHE A 156 -13.48 0.65 6.19
C PHE A 156 -12.74 0.13 7.42
N LEU A 157 -11.68 -0.65 7.23
CA LEU A 157 -10.84 -1.21 8.30
C LEU A 157 -10.18 -0.11 9.14
N PHE A 158 -9.64 0.92 8.48
CA PHE A 158 -9.01 2.08 9.10
C PHE A 158 -10.00 2.79 10.04
N ALA A 159 -11.22 3.07 9.56
CA ALA A 159 -12.23 3.74 10.36
C ALA A 159 -12.82 2.83 11.46
N LEU A 160 -13.00 1.54 11.17
CA LEU A 160 -13.49 0.51 12.10
C LEU A 160 -12.55 0.35 13.30
N VAL A 161 -11.27 0.11 13.04
CA VAL A 161 -10.25 -0.04 14.09
C VAL A 161 -9.99 1.32 14.75
N GLY A 162 -9.92 2.39 13.97
CA GLY A 162 -9.61 3.73 14.44
C GLY A 162 -10.64 4.30 15.42
N SER A 163 -11.93 4.17 15.10
CA SER A 163 -13.02 4.57 15.99
C SER A 163 -13.08 3.72 17.26
N ALA A 164 -12.91 2.41 17.13
CA ALA A 164 -12.92 1.50 18.27
C ALA A 164 -11.74 1.78 19.23
N ALA A 165 -10.53 1.98 18.70
CA ALA A 165 -9.34 2.30 19.48
C ALA A 165 -9.44 3.67 20.15
N THR A 166 -9.84 4.70 19.40
CA THR A 166 -10.01 6.07 19.92
C THR A 166 -11.01 6.11 21.07
N TYR A 167 -12.18 5.49 20.88
CA TYR A 167 -13.23 5.44 21.90
C TYR A 167 -12.80 4.58 23.11
N ALA A 168 -12.17 3.42 22.88
CA ALA A 168 -11.68 2.55 23.96
C ALA A 168 -10.61 3.22 24.83
N VAL A 169 -9.65 3.93 24.22
CA VAL A 169 -8.60 4.65 24.94
C VAL A 169 -9.21 5.80 25.74
N ALA A 170 -10.11 6.59 25.12
CA ALA A 170 -10.79 7.70 25.78
C ALA A 170 -11.57 7.28 27.03
N ARG A 171 -12.07 6.04 27.07
CA ARG A 171 -12.87 5.54 28.18
C ARG A 171 -12.08 4.75 29.22
N ARG A 172 -11.03 4.04 28.80
CA ARG A 172 -10.21 3.21 29.69
C ARG A 172 -9.18 4.03 30.48
N TRP A 173 -8.66 5.09 29.88
CA TRP A 173 -7.64 5.94 30.49
C TRP A 173 -8.29 7.22 31.02
N ARG A 174 -7.76 7.76 32.13
CA ARG A 174 -8.27 8.99 32.73
C ARG A 174 -7.50 10.24 32.29
N ALA A 175 -6.29 10.10 31.76
CA ALA A 175 -5.50 11.24 31.32
C ALA A 175 -6.12 11.88 30.06
N PRO A 176 -6.38 13.21 30.02
CA PRO A 176 -6.95 13.88 28.85
C PRO A 176 -6.15 13.64 27.57
N TRP A 177 -4.83 13.81 27.61
CA TRP A 177 -3.93 13.66 26.46
C TRP A 177 -4.01 12.27 25.81
N ALA A 178 -4.26 11.21 26.59
CA ALA A 178 -4.33 9.85 26.08
C ALA A 178 -5.43 9.66 25.02
N ALA A 179 -6.52 10.44 25.07
CA ALA A 179 -7.61 10.32 24.09
C ALA A 179 -7.20 10.76 22.68
N VAL A 180 -6.23 11.67 22.56
CA VAL A 180 -5.82 12.23 21.26
C VAL A 180 -4.72 11.38 20.59
N VAL A 181 -4.05 10.50 21.35
CA VAL A 181 -2.97 9.65 20.82
C VAL A 181 -3.45 8.77 19.66
N ALA A 182 -4.57 8.08 19.82
CA ALA A 182 -5.11 7.19 18.79
C ALA A 182 -5.53 7.95 17.50
N PRO A 183 -6.35 9.02 17.55
CA PRO A 183 -6.70 9.75 16.34
C PRO A 183 -5.51 10.49 15.72
N LEU A 184 -4.53 10.94 16.51
CA LEU A 184 -3.30 11.53 15.97
C LEU A 184 -2.47 10.48 15.22
N ALA A 185 -2.35 9.27 15.75
CA ALA A 185 -1.71 8.16 15.05
C ALA A 185 -2.43 7.81 13.73
N LEU A 186 -3.76 7.84 13.71
CA LEU A 186 -4.55 7.67 12.49
C LEU A 186 -4.31 8.79 11.48
N LEU A 187 -4.24 10.05 11.93
CA LEU A 187 -3.91 11.18 11.06
C LEU A 187 -2.55 10.98 10.40
N LEU A 188 -1.51 10.68 11.19
CA LEU A 188 -0.17 10.39 10.67
C LEU A 188 -0.17 9.20 9.71
N LEU A 189 -0.90 8.13 10.04
CA LEU A 189 -1.04 6.96 9.17
C LEU A 189 -1.73 7.31 7.84
N SER A 190 -2.77 8.14 7.87
CA SER A 190 -3.45 8.61 6.65
C SER A 190 -2.54 9.47 5.76
N ILE A 191 -1.65 10.27 6.37
CA ILE A 191 -0.67 11.08 5.65
C ILE A 191 0.37 10.16 5.01
N ALA A 192 0.89 9.19 5.77
CA ALA A 192 1.90 8.24 5.31
C ALA A 192 1.40 7.32 4.18
N LEU A 193 0.13 6.88 4.26
CA LEU A 193 -0.55 6.08 3.22
C LEU A 193 -1.11 6.92 2.06
N GLY A 194 -1.08 8.25 2.17
CA GLY A 194 -1.68 9.17 1.21
C GLY A 194 -0.88 9.33 -0.09
N THR A 195 -1.26 10.34 -0.87
CA THR A 195 -0.50 10.79 -2.05
C THR A 195 0.39 11.99 -1.70
N VAL A 196 1.33 12.33 -2.59
CA VAL A 196 2.14 13.56 -2.46
C VAL A 196 1.24 14.81 -2.47
N GLN A 197 0.18 14.81 -3.28
CA GLN A 197 -0.81 15.90 -3.25
C GLN A 197 -1.64 15.90 -1.96
N PRO A 198 -1.75 17.04 -1.24
CA PRO A 198 -2.59 17.15 -0.05
C PRO A 198 -4.06 17.02 -0.37
N ALA A 199 -4.74 16.12 0.34
CA ALA A 199 -6.16 15.86 0.18
C ALA A 199 -7.04 16.98 0.72
N ALA A 200 -6.72 17.46 1.93
CA ALA A 200 -7.46 18.53 2.61
C ALA A 200 -6.62 19.17 3.73
N THR A 201 -5.60 19.95 3.37
CA THR A 201 -4.63 20.54 4.31
C THR A 201 -5.29 21.25 5.50
N TRP A 202 -6.27 22.12 5.22
CA TRP A 202 -6.98 22.88 6.25
C TRP A 202 -7.81 21.99 7.19
N LEU A 203 -8.49 20.98 6.63
CA LEU A 203 -9.34 20.07 7.40
C LEU A 203 -8.50 19.15 8.29
N GLN A 204 -7.44 18.55 7.73
CA GLN A 204 -6.56 17.60 8.42
C GLN A 204 -5.59 18.27 9.40
N GLY A 205 -5.16 19.51 9.13
CA GLY A 205 -4.32 20.29 10.03
C GLY A 205 -5.14 21.07 11.07
N ALA A 206 -5.69 22.21 10.65
CA ALA A 206 -6.40 23.12 11.55
C ALA A 206 -7.69 22.51 12.10
N GLY A 207 -8.52 21.90 11.24
CA GLY A 207 -9.79 21.27 11.66
C GLY A 207 -9.58 20.16 12.70
N PHE A 208 -8.63 19.26 12.45
CA PHE A 208 -8.25 18.22 13.41
C PHE A 208 -7.77 18.82 14.74
N ALA A 209 -6.86 19.80 14.70
CA ALA A 209 -6.31 20.43 15.89
C ALA A 209 -7.39 21.10 16.75
N VAL A 210 -8.31 21.84 16.12
CA VAL A 210 -9.44 22.50 16.80
C VAL A 210 -10.30 21.47 17.54
N VAL A 211 -10.74 20.42 16.85
CA VAL A 211 -11.60 19.38 17.45
C VAL A 211 -10.87 18.62 18.56
N ALA A 212 -9.60 18.27 18.36
CA ALA A 212 -8.78 17.58 19.36
C ALA A 212 -8.60 18.42 20.62
N LEU A 213 -8.30 19.71 20.48
CA LEU A 213 -8.13 20.63 21.61
C LEU A 213 -9.44 20.87 22.35
N LEU A 214 -10.55 21.11 21.65
CA LEU A 214 -11.88 21.23 22.26
C LEU A 214 -12.24 19.98 23.08
N TRP A 215 -11.94 18.79 22.54
CA TRP A 215 -12.15 17.54 23.24
C TRP A 215 -11.24 17.38 24.48
N LEU A 216 -9.97 17.78 24.39
CA LEU A 216 -9.03 17.78 25.52
C LEU A 216 -9.48 18.71 26.65
N VAL A 217 -9.88 19.94 26.32
CA VAL A 217 -10.39 20.93 27.28
C VAL A 217 -11.64 20.40 27.97
N GLN A 218 -12.59 19.87 27.20
CA GLN A 218 -13.82 19.27 27.71
C GLN A 218 -13.50 18.11 28.66
N ARG A 219 -12.56 17.22 28.29
CA ARG A 219 -12.18 16.06 29.10
C ARG A 219 -11.43 16.45 30.37
N ALA A 220 -10.51 17.41 30.30
CA ALA A 220 -9.80 17.97 31.44
C ALA A 220 -10.73 18.68 32.44
N SER A 221 -11.88 19.17 31.98
CA SER A 221 -12.91 19.76 32.84
C SER A 221 -13.71 18.72 33.64
N ARG A 222 -13.84 17.48 33.13
CA ARG A 222 -14.57 16.38 33.80
C ARG A 222 -13.80 15.72 34.95
N LEU A 223 -12.47 15.77 34.89
CA LEU A 223 -11.59 15.06 35.84
C LEU A 223 -11.25 15.86 37.11
N ARG A 224 -11.61 17.15 37.17
CA ARG A 224 -11.36 18.00 38.34
C ARG A 224 -12.59 18.06 39.25
N SER A 225 -12.35 18.04 40.57
CA SER A 225 -13.40 18.13 41.57
C SER A 225 -14.17 19.44 41.42
N ARG A 226 -15.50 19.38 41.57
CA ARG A 226 -16.43 20.52 41.44
C ARG A 226 -16.24 21.62 42.51
N LEU A 227 -15.21 21.50 43.36
CA LEU A 227 -14.98 22.34 44.55
C LEU A 227 -14.01 23.52 44.29
N GLN A 228 -13.49 23.69 43.06
CA GLN A 228 -12.69 24.87 42.70
C GLN A 228 -13.45 25.73 41.67
N SER A 229 -13.95 26.86 42.17
CA SER A 229 -15.10 27.64 41.72
C SER A 229 -14.96 28.45 40.41
N GLY A 230 -16.12 28.61 39.75
CA GLY A 230 -16.61 29.79 39.01
C GLY A 230 -15.67 30.55 38.08
N THR A 231 -14.85 31.44 38.64
CA THR A 231 -14.06 32.46 37.94
C THR A 231 -12.92 31.87 37.12
N ALA A 232 -12.38 30.72 37.51
CA ALA A 232 -11.28 30.07 36.80
C ALA A 232 -11.72 29.38 35.49
N ARG A 233 -13.03 29.26 35.21
CA ARG A 233 -13.54 28.53 34.04
C ARG A 233 -13.55 29.39 32.79
N THR A 234 -13.91 30.67 32.90
CA THR A 234 -13.94 31.65 31.80
C THR A 234 -12.54 32.10 31.41
N THR A 235 -11.68 32.43 32.38
CA THR A 235 -10.29 32.84 32.13
C THR A 235 -9.48 31.70 31.49
N ARG A 236 -9.72 30.45 31.88
CA ARG A 236 -9.01 29.28 31.32
C ARG A 236 -9.60 28.79 29.99
N ALA A 237 -10.90 28.96 29.77
CA ALA A 237 -11.47 28.83 28.42
C ALA A 237 -10.84 29.88 27.50
N GLY A 238 -10.64 31.12 27.99
CA GLY A 238 -9.89 32.17 27.30
C GLY A 238 -8.44 31.79 27.01
N ILE A 239 -7.72 31.18 27.97
CA ILE A 239 -6.34 30.69 27.74
C ILE A 239 -6.31 29.54 26.74
N ALA A 240 -7.25 28.59 26.81
CA ALA A 240 -7.32 27.49 25.87
C ALA A 240 -7.68 27.96 24.45
N VAL A 241 -8.62 28.90 24.33
CA VAL A 241 -8.97 29.57 23.07
C VAL A 241 -7.80 30.40 22.56
N GLY A 242 -7.08 31.09 23.44
CA GLY A 242 -5.87 31.86 23.12
C GLY A 242 -4.74 30.97 22.62
N LEU A 243 -4.45 29.86 23.29
CA LEU A 243 -3.47 28.86 22.84
C LEU A 243 -3.88 28.23 21.50
N LEU A 244 -5.17 27.97 21.31
CA LEU A 244 -5.70 27.41 20.08
C LEU A 244 -5.61 28.41 18.93
N ALA A 245 -5.93 29.68 19.17
CA ALA A 245 -5.77 30.78 18.23
C ALA A 245 -4.28 31.01 17.87
N VAL A 246 -3.38 31.02 18.87
CA VAL A 246 -1.93 31.13 18.66
C VAL A 246 -1.38 29.92 17.89
N SER A 247 -1.83 28.70 18.19
CA SER A 247 -1.37 27.50 17.48
C SER A 247 -1.84 27.48 16.03
N VAL A 248 -3.10 27.88 15.78
CA VAL A 248 -3.66 28.01 14.42
C VAL A 248 -2.97 29.14 13.66
N ALA A 249 -2.79 30.31 14.28
CA ALA A 249 -2.09 31.44 13.68
C ALA A 249 -0.62 31.10 13.37
N ALA A 250 0.08 30.41 14.28
CA ALA A 250 1.44 29.92 14.04
C ALA A 250 1.47 28.92 12.88
N GLY A 251 0.50 28.01 12.78
CA GLY A 251 0.42 27.07 11.64
C GLY A 251 0.15 27.77 10.30
N VAL A 252 -0.75 28.77 10.28
CA VAL A 252 -1.08 29.56 9.08
C VAL A 252 0.10 30.42 8.64
N LEU A 253 0.80 31.06 9.58
CA LEU A 253 1.88 32.00 9.30
C LEU A 253 3.23 31.29 9.06
N ALA A 254 3.54 30.24 9.83
CA ALA A 254 4.80 29.51 9.71
C ALA A 254 4.74 28.40 8.65
N GLY A 255 3.56 27.88 8.30
CA GLY A 255 3.39 26.80 7.32
C GLY A 255 4.01 27.12 5.95
N PRO A 256 3.60 28.22 5.27
CA PRO A 256 4.17 28.62 3.99
C PRO A 256 5.67 28.94 4.07
N VAL A 257 6.13 29.48 5.20
CA VAL A 257 7.55 29.80 5.41
C VAL A 257 8.40 28.55 5.60
N LEU A 258 7.88 27.53 6.29
CA LEU A 258 8.53 26.23 6.45
C LEU A 258 8.57 25.46 5.12
N GLU A 259 7.49 25.50 4.34
CA GLU A 259 7.39 24.90 3.02
C GLU A 259 8.35 25.55 2.02
N ALA A 260 8.42 26.89 1.99
CA ALA A 260 9.35 27.63 1.14
C ALA A 260 10.83 27.43 1.52
N ARG A 261 11.13 27.16 2.81
CA ARG A 261 12.50 26.96 3.30
C ARG A 261 13.01 25.53 3.21
N SER A 262 12.14 24.53 3.32
CA SER A 262 12.58 23.14 3.35
C SER A 262 12.96 22.63 1.97
N GLY A 263 12.36 23.16 0.89
CA GLY A 263 12.53 22.63 -0.47
C GLY A 263 12.18 21.14 -0.60
N GLN A 264 11.69 20.52 0.47
CA GLN A 264 11.43 19.09 0.60
C GLN A 264 9.94 18.88 0.36
N ALA A 265 9.65 18.14 -0.71
CA ALA A 265 8.31 17.68 -1.00
C ALA A 265 7.75 16.86 0.18
N ARG A 266 6.42 16.88 0.34
CA ARG A 266 5.71 16.08 1.33
C ARG A 266 6.17 14.62 1.30
N THR A 267 6.66 14.12 2.44
CA THR A 267 7.07 12.72 2.59
C THR A 267 5.85 11.81 2.75
N VAL A 268 5.76 10.78 1.92
CA VAL A 268 4.74 9.70 2.00
C VAL A 268 5.44 8.37 1.74
N TRP A 269 4.94 7.26 2.27
CA TRP A 269 5.61 5.96 2.07
C TRP A 269 5.67 5.51 0.61
N ARG A 270 4.82 6.07 -0.26
CA ARG A 270 4.82 5.78 -1.70
C ARG A 270 6.06 6.29 -2.43
N THR A 271 6.76 7.31 -1.92
CA THR A 271 7.92 7.88 -2.63
C THR A 271 9.14 6.97 -2.57
N ASP A 272 9.26 6.20 -1.49
CA ASP A 272 10.47 5.42 -1.20
C ASP A 272 10.32 3.94 -1.61
N LEU A 273 9.18 3.57 -2.21
CA LEU A 273 8.87 2.22 -2.64
C LEU A 273 9.12 2.05 -4.14
N GLN A 274 10.11 1.24 -4.48
CA GLN A 274 10.31 0.81 -5.86
C GLN A 274 9.24 -0.22 -6.26
N PRO A 275 8.49 0.02 -7.36
CA PRO A 275 7.58 -0.98 -7.89
C PRO A 275 8.35 -2.24 -8.30
N PRO A 276 7.79 -3.45 -8.11
CA PRO A 276 8.47 -4.70 -8.43
C PRO A 276 8.51 -5.01 -9.93
N PHE A 277 8.19 -4.06 -10.80
CA PHE A 277 8.03 -4.28 -12.25
C PHE A 277 9.09 -3.49 -13.02
N ASP A 278 9.95 -4.23 -13.71
CA ASP A 278 11.00 -3.68 -14.56
C ASP A 278 10.62 -3.86 -16.03
N VAL A 279 10.34 -2.74 -16.70
CA VAL A 279 9.96 -2.73 -18.12
C VAL A 279 11.14 -3.04 -19.05
N ALA A 280 12.39 -2.83 -18.60
CA ALA A 280 13.58 -3.05 -19.43
C ALA A 280 13.78 -4.54 -19.77
N GLN A 281 13.16 -5.44 -19.00
CA GLN A 281 13.14 -6.88 -19.29
C GLN A 281 12.21 -7.25 -20.46
N LEU A 282 11.36 -6.32 -20.91
CA LEU A 282 10.48 -6.55 -22.05
C LEU A 282 11.17 -6.17 -23.36
N PRO A 283 10.94 -6.94 -24.44
CA PRO A 283 11.45 -6.58 -25.75
C PRO A 283 10.96 -5.20 -26.19
N SER A 284 11.88 -4.39 -26.73
CA SER A 284 11.50 -3.15 -27.38
C SER A 284 10.56 -3.43 -28.57
N PRO A 285 9.40 -2.77 -28.63
CA PRO A 285 8.48 -2.98 -29.73
C PRO A 285 9.02 -2.44 -31.06
N LEU A 286 9.96 -1.48 -31.03
CA LEU A 286 10.62 -0.94 -32.22
C LEU A 286 11.55 -1.96 -32.87
N ALA A 287 12.26 -2.77 -32.09
CA ALA A 287 13.10 -3.85 -32.62
C ALA A 287 12.27 -4.89 -33.40
N GLY A 288 10.96 -4.98 -33.11
CA GLY A 288 10.01 -5.83 -33.81
C GLY A 288 9.33 -5.18 -35.02
N PHE A 289 9.74 -3.98 -35.45
CA PHE A 289 9.06 -3.20 -36.49
C PHE A 289 8.91 -3.96 -37.81
N ARG A 290 9.94 -4.70 -38.23
CA ARG A 290 9.92 -5.45 -39.51
C ARG A 290 8.89 -6.55 -39.62
N ARG A 291 8.22 -6.92 -38.53
CA ARG A 291 7.07 -7.83 -38.59
C ARG A 291 5.89 -7.21 -39.33
N TYR A 292 5.85 -5.88 -39.42
CA TYR A 292 4.79 -5.11 -40.06
C TYR A 292 5.13 -4.62 -41.48
N THR A 293 6.29 -5.01 -42.02
CA THR A 293 6.83 -4.50 -43.27
C THR A 293 7.00 -5.60 -44.34
N LYS A 294 7.53 -5.26 -45.52
CA LYS A 294 7.80 -6.24 -46.60
C LYS A 294 9.30 -6.54 -46.65
N PRO A 295 9.77 -7.80 -46.66
CA PRO A 295 9.03 -9.04 -46.83
C PRO A 295 8.26 -9.45 -45.58
N ASN A 296 6.97 -9.73 -45.77
CA ASN A 296 6.01 -9.98 -44.69
C ASN A 296 6.11 -11.40 -44.13
N GLN A 297 7.26 -11.78 -43.57
CA GLN A 297 7.48 -13.13 -43.03
C GLN A 297 6.55 -13.49 -41.86
N ALA A 298 5.99 -12.48 -41.18
CA ALA A 298 5.09 -12.66 -40.05
C ALA A 298 3.60 -12.68 -40.46
N ASP A 299 3.28 -12.53 -41.75
CA ASP A 299 1.92 -12.44 -42.27
C ASP A 299 1.06 -11.32 -41.63
N LEU A 300 1.69 -10.23 -41.14
CA LEU A 300 1.01 -9.12 -40.47
C LEU A 300 0.80 -7.87 -41.35
N PHE A 301 1.56 -7.68 -42.43
CA PHE A 301 1.51 -6.46 -43.26
C PHE A 301 0.09 -6.07 -43.70
N ASP A 302 -0.66 -6.99 -44.31
CA ASP A 302 -2.04 -6.75 -44.74
C ASP A 302 -3.09 -7.15 -43.68
N ARG A 303 -2.65 -7.71 -42.56
CA ARG A 303 -3.53 -8.22 -41.50
C ARG A 303 -4.09 -7.06 -40.69
N THR A 304 -5.39 -7.10 -40.40
CA THR A 304 -5.99 -6.18 -39.42
C THR A 304 -5.55 -6.57 -38.01
N LEU A 305 -4.79 -5.69 -37.37
CA LEU A 305 -4.26 -5.86 -36.03
C LEU A 305 -5.25 -5.42 -34.96
N LEU A 306 -5.92 -4.28 -35.18
CA LEU A 306 -6.86 -3.66 -34.24
C LEU A 306 -8.05 -3.05 -35.01
N THR A 307 -9.18 -2.92 -34.33
CA THR A 307 -10.31 -2.09 -34.79
C THR A 307 -10.61 -1.06 -33.72
N VAL A 308 -10.51 0.22 -34.10
CA VAL A 308 -10.66 1.37 -33.21
C VAL A 308 -11.91 2.14 -33.61
N ARG A 309 -12.82 2.38 -32.67
CA ARG A 309 -14.04 3.18 -32.88
C ARG A 309 -14.04 4.39 -31.96
N GLY A 310 -14.43 5.56 -32.48
CA GLY A 310 -14.51 6.81 -31.70
C GLY A 310 -13.23 7.65 -31.67
N LEU A 311 -12.20 7.25 -32.43
CA LEU A 311 -10.98 8.04 -32.61
C LEU A 311 -11.21 9.13 -33.68
N PRO A 312 -10.87 10.41 -33.41
CA PRO A 312 -10.91 11.46 -34.43
C PRO A 312 -9.93 11.18 -35.58
N GLU A 313 -10.29 11.61 -36.79
CA GLU A 313 -9.45 11.46 -37.98
C GLU A 313 -8.10 12.19 -37.81
N GLY A 314 -7.03 11.57 -38.34
CA GLY A 314 -5.67 12.12 -38.29
C GLY A 314 -4.94 11.98 -36.95
N VAL A 315 -5.60 11.43 -35.91
CA VAL A 315 -4.94 11.16 -34.62
C VAL A 315 -4.29 9.77 -34.67
N PRO A 316 -2.98 9.65 -34.47
CA PRO A 316 -2.30 8.35 -34.45
C PRO A 316 -2.62 7.59 -33.16
N LEU A 317 -2.78 6.27 -33.29
CA LEU A 317 -2.81 5.34 -32.17
C LEU A 317 -1.37 5.06 -31.73
N ARG A 318 -1.05 5.25 -30.46
CA ARG A 318 0.26 4.98 -29.88
C ARG A 318 0.32 3.53 -29.40
N ILE A 319 1.37 2.79 -29.73
CA ILE A 319 1.63 1.44 -29.17
C ILE A 319 2.57 1.56 -27.97
N ALA A 320 3.66 2.29 -28.12
CA ALA A 320 4.64 2.49 -27.06
C ALA A 320 5.49 3.74 -27.31
N THR A 321 5.83 4.43 -26.24
CA THR A 321 6.81 5.52 -26.21
C THR A 321 8.14 4.99 -25.67
N LEU A 322 9.23 5.30 -26.37
CA LEU A 322 10.59 4.84 -26.12
C LEU A 322 11.48 6.06 -25.87
N ASP A 323 11.75 6.32 -24.60
CA ASP A 323 12.40 7.51 -24.07
C ASP A 323 13.79 7.22 -23.44
N SER A 324 14.25 5.98 -23.53
CA SER A 324 15.60 5.56 -23.15
C SER A 324 16.34 4.89 -24.30
N TYR A 325 17.65 5.06 -24.33
CA TYR A 325 18.53 4.43 -25.30
C TYR A 325 19.82 4.00 -24.61
N ASP A 326 20.17 2.71 -24.73
CA ASP A 326 21.33 2.09 -24.06
C ASP A 326 22.52 1.84 -25.01
N GLY A 327 22.48 2.42 -26.22
CA GLY A 327 23.46 2.17 -27.28
C GLY A 327 23.14 0.96 -28.16
N SER A 328 22.22 0.08 -27.73
CA SER A 328 21.79 -1.09 -28.49
C SER A 328 20.34 -0.97 -28.93
N VAL A 329 19.45 -0.50 -28.06
CA VAL A 329 18.00 -0.49 -28.24
C VAL A 329 17.36 0.78 -27.68
N TRP A 330 16.39 1.32 -28.41
CA TRP A 330 15.42 2.29 -27.90
C TRP A 330 14.37 1.56 -27.07
N GLY A 331 14.38 1.78 -25.76
CA GLY A 331 13.49 1.13 -24.80
C GLY A 331 12.58 2.14 -24.11
N ALA A 332 11.52 1.64 -23.47
CA ALA A 332 10.77 2.44 -22.52
C ALA A 332 11.54 2.46 -21.19
N ALA A 333 11.74 3.65 -20.62
CA ALA A 333 12.36 3.78 -19.32
C ALA A 333 11.39 3.32 -18.21
N GLY A 334 11.90 2.57 -17.23
CA GLY A 334 11.25 2.34 -15.95
C GLY A 334 11.64 3.36 -14.87
N THR A 335 12.54 4.27 -15.20
CA THR A 335 13.08 5.31 -14.32
C THR A 335 12.41 6.65 -14.63
N GLY A 336 12.10 7.42 -13.59
CA GLY A 336 11.76 8.86 -13.64
C GLY A 336 12.38 9.57 -14.85
N ALA A 337 11.60 10.31 -15.64
CA ALA A 337 12.19 11.24 -16.59
C ALA A 337 13.11 12.21 -15.83
N ILE A 338 14.40 12.16 -16.20
CA ILE A 338 15.48 13.15 -16.09
C ILE A 338 15.36 14.19 -14.97
N GLY A 339 16.26 14.10 -13.99
CA GLY A 339 16.61 15.22 -13.10
C GLY A 339 15.57 15.63 -12.06
N THR A 340 14.39 15.02 -12.07
CA THR A 340 13.41 15.19 -10.99
C THR A 340 13.41 13.93 -10.11
N ALA A 341 13.63 14.13 -8.82
CA ALA A 341 13.41 13.13 -7.78
C ALA A 341 11.90 12.88 -7.58
N ASP A 342 11.14 12.76 -8.67
CA ASP A 342 9.71 12.50 -8.63
C ASP A 342 9.49 11.00 -8.96
N PRO A 343 9.06 10.17 -7.99
CA PRO A 343 8.85 8.73 -8.15
C PRO A 343 7.63 8.38 -9.05
N GLY A 344 7.39 9.18 -10.08
CA GLY A 344 6.28 9.15 -11.04
C GLY A 344 6.45 8.17 -12.22
N ALA A 345 7.65 8.07 -12.78
CA ALA A 345 7.84 7.47 -14.11
C ALA A 345 8.14 5.96 -14.15
N ALA A 346 7.79 5.23 -13.09
CA ALA A 346 7.80 3.77 -13.15
C ALA A 346 6.46 3.25 -13.69
N PHE A 347 6.50 2.22 -14.53
CA PHE A 347 5.33 1.44 -14.93
C PHE A 347 4.68 0.83 -13.68
N ARG A 348 3.57 1.43 -13.23
CA ARG A 348 2.90 1.07 -11.97
C ARG A 348 1.55 0.44 -12.25
N ARG A 349 1.08 -0.36 -11.30
CA ARG A 349 -0.30 -0.84 -11.33
C ARG A 349 -1.22 0.38 -11.25
N VAL A 350 -2.29 0.41 -12.04
CA VAL A 350 -3.25 1.52 -12.06
C VAL A 350 -4.68 1.02 -11.87
N GLY A 351 -5.56 1.91 -11.44
CA GLY A 351 -7.01 1.67 -11.50
C GLY A 351 -7.56 1.88 -12.91
N SER A 352 -8.87 1.79 -13.06
CA SER A 352 -9.56 2.13 -14.31
C SER A 352 -9.61 3.64 -14.57
N HIS A 353 -9.29 4.48 -13.58
CA HIS A 353 -9.19 5.92 -13.72
C HIS A 353 -7.77 6.43 -13.45
N LEU A 354 -7.35 7.41 -14.24
CA LEU A 354 -6.04 8.05 -14.19
C LEU A 354 -6.25 9.57 -14.04
N ALA A 355 -5.50 10.18 -13.12
CA ALA A 355 -5.47 11.63 -13.02
C ALA A 355 -4.59 12.19 -14.16
N THR A 356 -5.11 13.18 -14.88
CA THR A 356 -4.34 13.92 -15.90
C THR A 356 -4.45 15.43 -15.67
N ALA A 357 -3.37 16.14 -15.99
CA ALA A 357 -3.36 17.61 -16.08
C ALA A 357 -3.43 18.10 -17.54
N ALA A 358 -3.48 17.19 -18.51
CA ALA A 358 -3.52 17.52 -19.93
C ALA A 358 -4.77 18.31 -20.30
N ARG A 359 -4.62 19.26 -21.23
CA ARG A 359 -5.73 20.03 -21.82
C ARG A 359 -5.89 19.65 -23.28
N GLY A 360 -7.13 19.55 -23.75
CA GLY A 360 -7.41 19.14 -25.12
C GLY A 360 -8.84 18.67 -25.31
N ARG A 361 -9.10 17.93 -26.39
CA ARG A 361 -10.40 17.35 -26.67
C ARG A 361 -10.53 16.01 -25.95
N GLU A 362 -11.55 15.88 -25.12
CA GLU A 362 -11.92 14.59 -24.54
C GLU A 362 -12.50 13.67 -25.61
N VAL A 363 -11.99 12.44 -25.67
CA VAL A 363 -12.46 11.39 -26.58
C VAL A 363 -12.68 10.11 -25.82
N THR A 364 -13.70 9.36 -26.23
CA THR A 364 -13.96 8.00 -25.76
C THR A 364 -13.87 7.08 -26.96
N LEU A 365 -13.05 6.04 -26.86
CA LEU A 365 -12.87 5.08 -27.95
C LEU A 365 -12.88 3.64 -27.44
N THR A 366 -13.29 2.75 -28.32
CA THR A 366 -13.28 1.31 -28.09
C THR A 366 -12.27 0.67 -29.02
N VAL A 367 -11.36 -0.11 -28.44
CA VAL A 367 -10.39 -0.91 -29.19
C VAL A 367 -10.76 -2.38 -29.06
N GLN A 368 -10.79 -3.07 -30.19
CA GLN A 368 -11.04 -4.51 -30.27
C GLN A 368 -9.90 -5.20 -30.99
N VAL A 369 -9.48 -6.35 -30.46
CA VAL A 369 -8.46 -7.18 -31.10
C VAL A 369 -9.12 -8.33 -31.88
N PRO A 370 -9.13 -8.29 -33.22
CA PRO A 370 -9.74 -9.34 -34.04
C PRO A 370 -8.96 -10.67 -33.96
N SER A 371 -9.58 -11.74 -34.43
CA SER A 371 -8.95 -13.07 -34.55
C SER A 371 -7.66 -13.01 -35.37
N GLY A 372 -6.54 -13.46 -34.80
CA GLY A 372 -5.22 -13.37 -35.45
C GLY A 372 -4.74 -11.94 -35.70
N GLY A 373 -5.22 -10.98 -34.91
CA GLY A 373 -4.75 -9.60 -34.89
C GLY A 373 -3.56 -9.41 -33.94
N TYR A 374 -3.51 -8.24 -33.32
CA TYR A 374 -2.43 -7.81 -32.43
C TYR A 374 -2.21 -8.78 -31.25
N ARG A 375 -0.95 -9.13 -30.96
CA ARG A 375 -0.57 -9.95 -29.80
C ARG A 375 0.76 -9.50 -29.25
N GLU A 376 0.74 -8.61 -28.26
CA GLU A 376 1.94 -8.02 -27.67
C GLU A 376 1.72 -7.68 -26.19
N VAL A 377 2.82 -7.36 -25.51
CA VAL A 377 2.79 -6.85 -24.14
C VAL A 377 2.39 -5.38 -24.08
N TRP A 378 2.51 -4.62 -25.16
CA TRP A 378 2.21 -3.20 -25.20
C TRP A 378 0.72 -2.98 -25.40
N LEU A 379 0.13 -2.05 -24.65
CA LEU A 379 -1.28 -1.70 -24.77
C LEU A 379 -1.41 -0.43 -25.63
N PRO A 380 -2.07 -0.49 -26.79
CA PRO A 380 -2.27 0.69 -27.62
C PRO A 380 -3.16 1.76 -26.96
N THR A 381 -2.71 3.01 -26.96
CA THR A 381 -3.36 4.17 -26.31
C THR A 381 -3.44 5.36 -27.27
N VAL A 382 -4.06 6.45 -26.83
CA VAL A 382 -4.02 7.74 -27.51
C VAL A 382 -4.00 8.87 -26.49
N GLY A 383 -3.32 9.98 -26.83
CA GLY A 383 -3.31 11.18 -26.01
C GLY A 383 -2.90 10.91 -24.56
N ALA A 384 -3.44 11.73 -23.65
CA ALA A 384 -3.30 11.55 -22.22
C ALA A 384 -4.48 10.73 -21.68
N VAL A 385 -4.22 9.53 -21.17
CA VAL A 385 -5.29 8.59 -20.77
C VAL A 385 -5.90 9.01 -19.43
N THR A 386 -7.24 9.06 -19.37
CA THR A 386 -8.02 9.41 -18.17
C THR A 386 -8.82 8.24 -17.61
N ALA A 387 -9.23 7.31 -18.46
CA ALA A 387 -9.84 6.07 -18.02
C ALA A 387 -9.54 4.91 -18.99
N LEU A 388 -9.46 3.71 -18.44
CA LEU A 388 -9.25 2.49 -19.21
C LEU A 388 -10.02 1.33 -18.54
N GLN A 389 -10.89 0.69 -19.31
CA GLN A 389 -11.68 -0.43 -18.83
C GLN A 389 -11.63 -1.58 -19.83
N PHE A 390 -11.22 -2.76 -19.35
CA PHE A 390 -11.22 -3.99 -20.14
C PHE A 390 -12.60 -4.66 -20.12
N HIS A 391 -12.92 -5.36 -21.20
CA HIS A 391 -14.17 -6.08 -21.39
C HIS A 391 -13.91 -7.54 -21.76
N GLY A 392 -14.88 -8.41 -21.50
CA GLY A 392 -14.83 -9.83 -21.82
C GLY A 392 -14.27 -10.72 -20.71
N PRO A 393 -14.04 -12.02 -20.99
CA PRO A 393 -13.72 -13.02 -19.96
C PRO A 393 -12.39 -12.77 -19.22
N ARG A 394 -11.43 -12.09 -19.85
CA ARG A 394 -10.11 -11.77 -19.29
C ARG A 394 -10.05 -10.37 -18.66
N ALA A 395 -11.17 -9.64 -18.59
CA ALA A 395 -11.18 -8.24 -18.14
C ALA A 395 -10.53 -8.01 -16.77
N GLU A 396 -10.93 -8.78 -15.75
CA GLU A 396 -10.35 -8.69 -14.39
C GLU A 396 -8.84 -8.99 -14.41
N GLN A 397 -8.43 -10.03 -15.15
CA GLN A 397 -7.03 -10.43 -15.25
C GLN A 397 -6.18 -9.33 -15.92
N LEU A 398 -6.66 -8.75 -17.02
CA LEU A 398 -5.96 -7.68 -17.74
C LEU A 398 -5.87 -6.41 -16.89
N ALA A 399 -6.96 -6.04 -16.20
CA ALA A 399 -6.96 -4.90 -15.29
C ALA A 399 -5.95 -5.07 -14.14
N ASP A 400 -5.84 -6.28 -13.56
CA ASP A 400 -4.87 -6.57 -12.49
C ASP A 400 -3.41 -6.55 -12.99
N GLN A 401 -3.18 -6.94 -14.25
CA GLN A 401 -1.86 -7.04 -14.85
C GLN A 401 -1.36 -5.73 -15.46
N LEU A 402 -2.24 -4.78 -15.76
CA LEU A 402 -1.88 -3.52 -16.38
C LEU A 402 -0.84 -2.76 -15.55
N ARG A 403 0.22 -2.35 -16.22
CA ARG A 403 1.20 -1.40 -15.73
C ARG A 403 1.20 -0.19 -16.65
N PHE A 404 1.07 1.00 -16.10
CA PHE A 404 0.96 2.22 -16.89
C PHE A 404 2.02 3.23 -16.43
N ASN A 405 2.61 3.92 -17.40
CA ASN A 405 3.49 5.06 -17.18
C ASN A 405 2.76 6.33 -17.64
N VAL A 406 2.47 7.23 -16.70
CA VAL A 406 1.71 8.46 -16.94
C VAL A 406 2.52 9.56 -17.63
N ASP A 407 3.85 9.49 -17.59
CA ASP A 407 4.71 10.51 -18.21
C ASP A 407 4.91 10.22 -19.71
N THR A 408 4.77 8.95 -20.10
CA THR A 408 4.91 8.47 -21.48
C THR A 408 3.60 8.01 -22.11
N ASP A 409 2.49 8.11 -21.38
CA ASP A 409 1.15 7.61 -21.75
C ASP A 409 1.15 6.18 -22.32
N SER A 410 2.02 5.34 -21.77
CA SER A 410 2.29 3.98 -22.26
C SER A 410 1.80 2.92 -21.28
N GLY A 411 1.04 1.95 -21.80
CA GLY A 411 0.54 0.81 -21.04
C GLY A 411 1.22 -0.50 -21.41
N VAL A 412 1.42 -1.36 -20.42
CA VAL A 412 2.03 -2.69 -20.56
C VAL A 412 1.20 -3.74 -19.83
N LEU A 413 1.02 -4.88 -20.47
CA LEU A 413 0.33 -6.07 -20.00
C LEU A 413 1.29 -7.27 -20.08
N PRO A 414 1.89 -7.71 -18.97
CA PRO A 414 2.80 -8.86 -18.96
C PRO A 414 2.16 -10.15 -19.50
N GLY A 415 0.84 -10.33 -19.30
CA GLY A 415 0.11 -11.46 -19.84
C GLY A 415 -0.32 -11.33 -21.31
N THR A 416 0.17 -10.29 -22.01
CA THR A 416 -0.17 -9.90 -23.39
C THR A 416 -1.65 -9.60 -23.63
N ILE A 417 -1.90 -8.55 -24.41
CA ILE A 417 -3.20 -8.35 -25.04
C ILE A 417 -3.26 -9.19 -26.32
N GLY A 418 -4.40 -9.80 -26.61
CA GLY A 418 -4.52 -10.70 -27.74
C GLY A 418 -5.93 -10.79 -28.33
N PRO A 419 -6.10 -11.65 -29.35
CA PRO A 419 -7.38 -11.83 -30.04
C PRO A 419 -8.55 -12.13 -29.09
N GLY A 420 -9.66 -11.41 -29.28
CA GLY A 420 -10.86 -11.53 -28.45
C GLY A 420 -10.90 -10.59 -27.24
N ASP A 421 -9.77 -9.96 -26.90
CA ASP A 421 -9.75 -8.90 -25.88
C ASP A 421 -10.31 -7.59 -26.46
N SER A 422 -10.98 -6.80 -25.61
CA SER A 422 -11.44 -5.47 -25.96
C SER A 422 -11.39 -4.54 -24.76
N TYR A 423 -11.23 -3.25 -25.01
CA TYR A 423 -11.19 -2.24 -23.96
C TYR A 423 -11.76 -0.91 -24.43
N THR A 424 -12.27 -0.14 -23.49
CA THR A 424 -12.68 1.25 -23.68
C THR A 424 -11.66 2.15 -23.03
N LEU A 425 -11.25 3.18 -23.77
CA LEU A 425 -10.28 4.17 -23.36
C LEU A 425 -10.95 5.55 -23.40
N GLN A 426 -10.80 6.33 -22.34
CA GLN A 426 -11.06 7.76 -22.34
C GLN A 426 -9.72 8.48 -22.28
N ALA A 427 -9.56 9.50 -23.11
CA ALA A 427 -8.33 10.25 -23.19
C ALA A 427 -8.58 11.71 -23.55
N VAL A 428 -7.64 12.57 -23.19
CA VAL A 428 -7.54 13.94 -23.65
C VAL A 428 -6.51 13.97 -24.77
N VAL A 429 -6.95 14.23 -26.00
CA VAL A 429 -6.05 14.31 -27.15
C VAL A 429 -5.66 15.77 -27.37
N PRO A 430 -4.35 16.07 -27.49
CA PRO A 430 -3.89 17.39 -27.93
C PRO A 430 -4.46 17.74 -29.32
N GLN A 431 -4.37 19.01 -29.73
CA GLN A 431 -4.68 19.35 -31.12
C GLN A 431 -3.82 18.50 -32.07
N SER A 432 -4.41 18.03 -33.17
CA SER A 432 -3.77 17.10 -34.12
C SER A 432 -2.35 17.55 -34.51
N PRO A 433 -1.45 16.60 -34.85
CA PRO A 433 -0.09 16.94 -35.26
C PRO A 433 -0.11 18.05 -36.32
N PRO A 434 0.76 19.07 -36.21
CA PRO A 434 0.72 20.18 -37.14
C PRO A 434 1.13 19.70 -38.54
N GLU A 435 0.38 20.09 -39.57
CA GLU A 435 0.64 19.72 -40.98
C GLU A 435 2.03 20.19 -41.45
N LYS A 436 2.53 21.28 -40.84
CA LYS A 436 3.89 21.79 -41.02
C LYS A 436 4.54 21.99 -39.66
N LEU A 437 5.82 21.61 -39.56
CA LEU A 437 6.61 21.87 -38.36
C LEU A 437 6.76 23.38 -38.14
N PRO A 438 6.67 23.87 -36.89
CA PRO A 438 6.84 25.28 -36.58
C PRO A 438 8.27 25.75 -36.91
N GLU A 439 8.42 27.01 -37.31
CA GLU A 439 9.75 27.58 -37.62
C GLU A 439 10.63 27.74 -36.38
N GLN A 440 10.01 28.01 -35.23
CA GLN A 440 10.66 28.17 -33.93
C GLN A 440 9.95 27.31 -32.88
N LEU A 441 10.70 26.79 -31.92
CA LEU A 441 10.18 25.98 -30.84
C LEU A 441 10.92 26.30 -29.54
N ASP A 442 10.17 26.68 -28.50
CA ASP A 442 10.72 26.78 -27.15
C ASP A 442 10.86 25.36 -26.59
N VAL A 443 12.10 24.93 -26.42
CA VAL A 443 12.48 23.53 -26.11
C VAL A 443 12.76 23.34 -24.62
N GLY A 444 12.43 22.15 -24.11
CA GLY A 444 12.82 21.75 -22.77
C GLY A 444 14.34 21.59 -22.64
N SER A 445 14.85 21.62 -21.40
CA SER A 445 16.30 21.70 -21.14
C SER A 445 16.96 20.39 -20.69
N ALA A 446 16.23 19.28 -20.61
CA ALA A 446 16.70 18.05 -19.98
C ALA A 446 16.66 16.85 -20.94
N THR A 447 17.81 16.26 -21.25
CA THR A 447 17.97 15.08 -22.13
C THR A 447 18.24 13.80 -21.32
N SER A 448 17.61 12.67 -21.66
CA SER A 448 17.74 11.36 -20.96
C SER A 448 18.78 10.44 -21.56
N VAL A 449 19.22 10.74 -22.79
CA VAL A 449 20.12 9.90 -23.56
C VAL A 449 21.56 10.30 -23.29
N ASP A 450 22.44 9.32 -23.07
CA ASP A 450 23.89 9.56 -23.06
C ASP A 450 24.37 9.97 -24.46
N THR A 451 24.53 11.28 -24.65
CA THR A 451 24.89 11.88 -25.93
C THR A 451 26.33 11.62 -26.34
N ASP A 452 27.21 11.20 -25.43
CA ASP A 452 28.62 10.96 -25.74
C ASP A 452 28.76 9.71 -26.63
N SER A 453 27.90 8.72 -26.40
CA SER A 453 27.79 7.55 -27.26
C SER A 453 27.28 7.88 -28.68
N VAL A 454 26.72 9.06 -28.92
CA VAL A 454 26.07 9.42 -30.19
C VAL A 454 26.99 10.21 -31.13
N ALA A 455 28.28 10.41 -30.78
CA ALA A 455 29.21 11.24 -31.56
C ALA A 455 29.37 10.86 -33.05
N PHE A 456 28.99 9.63 -33.45
CA PHE A 456 29.04 9.19 -34.85
C PHE A 456 28.16 10.01 -35.81
N VAL A 457 27.19 10.79 -35.31
CA VAL A 457 26.38 11.69 -36.14
C VAL A 457 27.06 13.03 -36.43
N ASP A 458 28.04 13.43 -35.60
CA ASP A 458 28.61 14.79 -35.60
C ASP A 458 29.20 15.16 -36.97
N ASP A 459 29.98 14.26 -37.59
CA ASP A 459 30.60 14.46 -38.91
C ASP A 459 29.58 14.74 -40.03
N LYS A 460 28.33 14.28 -39.86
CA LYS A 460 27.25 14.46 -40.85
C LYS A 460 26.31 15.61 -40.50
N LEU A 461 26.26 16.06 -39.24
CA LEU A 461 25.37 17.13 -38.83
C LEU A 461 25.64 18.42 -39.60
N ASP A 462 26.89 18.83 -39.75
CA ASP A 462 27.23 20.06 -40.49
C ASP A 462 26.79 19.97 -41.96
N ALA A 463 26.98 18.80 -42.59
CA ALA A 463 26.59 18.58 -43.98
C ALA A 463 25.06 18.60 -44.18
N TRP A 464 24.27 18.10 -43.22
CA TRP A 464 22.81 18.01 -43.34
C TRP A 464 22.08 19.27 -42.85
N THR A 465 22.70 20.02 -41.94
CA THR A 465 22.11 21.23 -41.35
C THR A 465 22.37 22.50 -42.17
N GLY A 466 23.39 22.49 -43.02
CA GLY A 466 23.76 23.65 -43.83
C GLY A 466 24.14 24.84 -42.95
N ASN A 467 23.46 25.99 -43.13
CA ASN A 467 23.74 27.22 -42.40
C ASN A 467 22.88 27.43 -41.14
N ALA A 468 22.07 26.44 -40.74
CA ALA A 468 21.19 26.57 -39.57
C ALA A 468 22.01 26.71 -38.27
N GLN A 469 21.72 27.74 -37.48
CA GLN A 469 22.42 28.01 -36.22
C GLN A 469 21.66 27.49 -34.99
N ASP A 470 20.34 27.64 -34.98
CA ASP A 470 19.46 27.23 -33.90
C ASP A 470 19.29 25.68 -33.84
N PRO A 471 19.32 25.04 -32.65
CA PRO A 471 19.17 23.59 -32.52
C PRO A 471 17.89 23.02 -33.15
N TRP A 472 16.74 23.69 -33.00
CA TRP A 472 15.49 23.25 -33.61
C TRP A 472 15.55 23.36 -35.14
N ALA A 473 16.06 24.49 -35.65
CA ALA A 473 16.25 24.67 -37.09
C ALA A 473 17.20 23.62 -37.69
N LYS A 474 18.27 23.24 -36.96
CA LYS A 474 19.18 22.15 -37.34
C LYS A 474 18.43 20.81 -37.43
N LEU A 475 17.63 20.47 -36.43
CA LEU A 475 16.84 19.22 -36.45
C LEU A 475 15.86 19.18 -37.63
N VAL A 476 15.14 20.27 -37.90
CA VAL A 476 14.21 20.38 -39.04
C VAL A 476 14.96 20.24 -40.38
N ALA A 477 16.17 20.80 -40.50
CA ALA A 477 17.02 20.64 -41.68
C ALA A 477 17.44 19.17 -41.87
N VAL A 478 17.86 18.49 -40.80
CA VAL A 478 18.19 17.05 -40.84
C VAL A 478 16.99 16.21 -41.26
N ALA A 479 15.81 16.46 -40.69
CA ALA A 479 14.57 15.77 -41.08
C ALA A 479 14.28 15.95 -42.58
N ARG A 480 14.40 17.18 -43.09
CA ARG A 480 14.22 17.49 -44.52
C ARG A 480 15.26 16.78 -45.41
N TYR A 481 16.52 16.73 -44.97
CA TYR A 481 17.58 16.03 -45.68
C TYR A 481 17.30 14.53 -45.75
N MET A 482 16.98 13.89 -44.62
CA MET A 482 16.62 12.47 -44.54
C MET A 482 15.49 12.13 -45.51
N ARG A 483 14.41 12.93 -45.53
CA ARG A 483 13.27 12.73 -46.42
C ARG A 483 13.60 12.89 -47.91
N SER A 484 14.36 13.94 -48.24
CA SER A 484 14.60 14.33 -49.64
C SER A 484 15.74 13.55 -50.29
N GLN A 485 16.80 13.23 -49.56
CA GLN A 485 18.00 12.56 -50.09
C GLN A 485 18.04 11.06 -49.78
N GLY A 486 17.39 10.62 -48.70
CA GLY A 486 17.30 9.21 -48.34
C GLY A 486 16.42 8.37 -49.26
N ALA A 487 16.44 7.06 -49.05
CA ALA A 487 15.61 6.04 -49.69
C ALA A 487 14.93 5.16 -48.62
N TYR A 488 13.78 4.60 -48.96
CA TYR A 488 13.02 3.68 -48.12
C TYR A 488 13.30 2.22 -48.50
N THR A 489 13.63 1.37 -47.53
CA THR A 489 13.76 -0.07 -47.71
C THR A 489 13.60 -0.80 -46.39
N ASP A 490 12.76 -1.82 -46.40
CA ASP A 490 12.51 -2.73 -45.28
C ASP A 490 13.51 -3.90 -45.23
N GLY A 491 14.52 -3.89 -46.13
CA GLY A 491 15.42 -5.00 -46.40
C GLY A 491 14.72 -6.08 -47.24
N GLY A 492 15.25 -6.42 -48.39
CA GLY A 492 14.57 -7.33 -49.31
C GLY A 492 14.62 -8.80 -48.89
N ALA A 493 13.88 -9.64 -49.62
CA ALA A 493 13.89 -11.08 -49.43
C ALA A 493 15.30 -11.68 -49.53
N ARG A 494 15.51 -12.86 -48.95
CA ARG A 494 16.81 -13.53 -48.94
C ARG A 494 17.30 -13.73 -50.39
N GLY A 495 18.49 -13.21 -50.71
CA GLY A 495 19.06 -13.25 -52.06
C GLY A 495 18.73 -12.04 -52.95
N SER A 496 17.93 -11.08 -52.48
CA SER A 496 17.77 -9.78 -53.15
C SER A 496 18.93 -8.84 -52.85
N SER A 497 19.17 -7.85 -53.74
CA SER A 497 20.20 -6.82 -53.51
C SER A 497 19.93 -5.98 -52.25
N GLU A 498 18.67 -5.86 -51.83
CA GLU A 498 18.26 -5.12 -50.64
C GLU A 498 18.49 -5.87 -49.33
N SER A 499 18.85 -7.16 -49.35
CA SER A 499 19.08 -7.93 -48.12
C SER A 499 20.30 -7.45 -47.31
N VAL A 500 21.10 -6.54 -47.87
CA VAL A 500 22.22 -5.86 -47.19
C VAL A 500 21.70 -4.90 -46.11
N TYR A 501 20.47 -4.41 -46.24
CA TYR A 501 19.86 -3.53 -45.26
C TYR A 501 19.24 -4.33 -44.10
N LEU A 502 20.06 -4.61 -43.09
CA LEU A 502 19.66 -5.33 -41.87
C LEU A 502 18.69 -4.55 -40.96
N PRO A 503 17.84 -5.22 -40.16
CA PRO A 503 17.03 -4.55 -39.15
C PRO A 503 17.89 -4.02 -38.00
N GLY A 504 17.27 -3.24 -37.12
CA GLY A 504 17.85 -2.81 -35.85
C GLY A 504 18.24 -1.34 -35.83
N HIS A 505 18.51 -0.88 -34.61
CA HIS A 505 18.84 0.50 -34.29
C HIS A 505 19.93 0.59 -33.20
N SER A 506 20.82 -0.41 -33.16
CA SER A 506 22.03 -0.32 -32.34
C SER A 506 22.98 0.73 -32.90
N ILE A 507 23.87 1.25 -32.06
CA ILE A 507 24.84 2.28 -32.45
C ILE A 507 25.65 1.86 -33.69
N GLY A 508 26.13 0.61 -33.75
CA GLY A 508 26.87 0.11 -34.90
C GLY A 508 26.01 0.00 -36.17
N ARG A 509 24.71 -0.27 -36.02
CA ARG A 509 23.75 -0.28 -37.14
C ARG A 509 23.44 1.13 -37.63
N LEU A 510 23.18 2.05 -36.71
CA LEU A 510 22.89 3.45 -37.03
C LEU A 510 24.12 4.19 -37.59
N ALA A 511 25.33 3.91 -37.08
CA ALA A 511 26.56 4.45 -37.65
C ALA A 511 26.77 4.02 -39.10
N ARG A 512 26.46 2.75 -39.44
CA ARG A 512 26.49 2.28 -40.83
C ARG A 512 25.41 2.93 -41.70
N PHE A 513 24.22 3.14 -41.14
CA PHE A 513 23.13 3.85 -41.82
C PHE A 513 23.53 5.30 -42.15
N VAL A 514 24.03 6.05 -41.15
CA VAL A 514 24.48 7.44 -41.29
C VAL A 514 25.73 7.58 -42.17
N GLY A 515 26.64 6.61 -42.11
CA GLY A 515 27.88 6.57 -42.89
C GLY A 515 27.70 6.18 -44.36
N SER A 516 26.51 5.72 -44.76
CA SER A 516 26.24 5.31 -46.15
C SER A 516 26.20 6.51 -47.11
N SER A 517 26.51 6.26 -48.39
CA SER A 517 26.46 7.31 -49.43
C SER A 517 25.04 7.85 -49.65
N GLN A 518 24.05 6.98 -49.47
CA GLN A 518 22.63 7.29 -49.51
C GLN A 518 21.98 6.61 -48.31
N LEU A 519 21.35 7.40 -47.43
CA LEU A 519 20.56 6.88 -46.31
C LEU A 519 19.49 5.94 -46.84
N ALA A 520 19.48 4.69 -46.37
CA ALA A 520 18.55 3.67 -46.82
C ALA A 520 18.14 2.77 -45.64
N GLY A 521 16.84 2.80 -45.31
CA GLY A 521 16.26 2.07 -44.20
C GLY A 521 14.75 2.26 -44.14
N ASP A 522 14.14 1.75 -43.07
CA ASP A 522 12.72 1.87 -42.79
C ASP A 522 12.48 2.85 -41.62
N ASP A 523 11.22 3.01 -41.18
CA ASP A 523 10.88 3.93 -40.10
C ASP A 523 11.72 3.69 -38.82
N GLU A 524 12.18 2.46 -38.55
CA GLU A 524 13.01 2.12 -37.39
C GLU A 524 14.31 2.93 -37.39
N GLN A 525 15.07 2.88 -38.49
CA GLN A 525 16.38 3.54 -38.56
C GLN A 525 16.23 5.06 -38.64
N TYR A 526 15.27 5.55 -39.42
CA TYR A 526 15.03 6.98 -39.56
C TYR A 526 14.59 7.63 -38.23
N ALA A 527 13.59 7.04 -37.54
CA ALA A 527 13.09 7.62 -36.30
C ALA A 527 14.13 7.53 -35.18
N ALA A 528 14.82 6.39 -35.05
CA ALA A 528 15.90 6.22 -34.08
C ALA A 528 17.03 7.23 -34.30
N THR A 529 17.46 7.43 -35.56
CA THR A 529 18.54 8.38 -35.87
C THR A 529 18.12 9.82 -35.62
N LEU A 530 16.91 10.22 -36.04
CA LEU A 530 16.44 11.59 -35.84
C LEU A 530 16.26 11.93 -34.36
N ALA A 531 15.75 11.00 -33.55
CA ALA A 531 15.65 11.18 -32.11
C ALA A 531 17.04 11.30 -31.45
N LEU A 532 18.02 10.50 -31.87
CA LEU A 532 19.40 10.61 -31.38
C LEU A 532 20.05 11.95 -31.76
N VAL A 533 19.83 12.40 -32.99
CA VAL A 533 20.29 13.73 -33.46
C VAL A 533 19.65 14.84 -32.63
N ALA A 534 18.35 14.79 -32.37
CA ALA A 534 17.68 15.76 -31.52
C ALA A 534 18.31 15.83 -30.13
N ASN A 535 18.48 14.68 -29.48
CA ASN A 535 19.11 14.61 -28.15
C ASN A 535 20.56 15.12 -28.17
N ARG A 536 21.35 14.80 -29.21
CA ARG A 536 22.71 15.33 -29.42
C ARG A 536 22.76 16.85 -29.58
N LEU A 537 21.72 17.44 -30.18
CA LEU A 537 21.55 18.90 -30.31
C LEU A 537 21.00 19.56 -29.03
N GLY A 538 20.80 18.80 -27.95
CA GLY A 538 20.23 19.30 -26.68
C GLY A 538 18.70 19.42 -26.70
N LEU A 539 18.02 18.80 -27.67
CA LEU A 539 16.57 18.76 -27.77
C LEU A 539 16.06 17.44 -27.17
N PRO A 540 15.30 17.46 -26.05
CA PRO A 540 14.81 16.24 -25.44
C PRO A 540 13.84 15.54 -26.38
N ALA A 541 14.21 14.36 -26.88
CA ALA A 541 13.44 13.65 -27.88
C ALA A 541 13.29 12.17 -27.57
N ARG A 542 12.16 11.60 -27.97
CA ARG A 542 11.82 10.20 -27.79
C ARG A 542 11.22 9.61 -29.07
N VAL A 543 11.37 8.30 -29.24
CA VAL A 543 10.77 7.57 -30.36
C VAL A 543 9.42 7.03 -29.93
N VAL A 544 8.42 7.11 -30.79
CA VAL A 544 7.11 6.51 -30.54
C VAL A 544 6.80 5.53 -31.66
N LEU A 545 6.47 4.30 -31.28
CA LEU A 545 5.89 3.32 -32.20
C LEU A 545 4.37 3.40 -32.07
N GLY A 546 3.67 3.42 -33.19
CA GLY A 546 2.22 3.38 -33.21
C GLY A 546 1.68 3.08 -34.59
N ALA A 547 0.44 3.45 -34.85
CA ALA A 547 -0.20 3.27 -36.14
C ALA A 547 -1.17 4.39 -36.45
N VAL A 548 -1.38 4.66 -37.74
CA VAL A 548 -2.40 5.61 -38.20
C VAL A 548 -3.59 4.80 -38.70
N PRO A 549 -4.76 4.80 -38.01
CA PRO A 549 -5.90 4.00 -38.44
C PRO A 549 -6.43 4.44 -39.81
N GLU A 550 -6.93 3.48 -40.60
CA GLU A 550 -7.70 3.74 -41.81
C GLU A 550 -9.01 4.50 -41.44
N PRO A 551 -9.66 5.23 -42.38
CA PRO A 551 -10.87 6.01 -42.08
C PRO A 551 -12.05 5.21 -41.49
N ASP A 552 -12.07 3.89 -41.69
CA ASP A 552 -13.05 2.97 -41.11
C ASP A 552 -12.67 2.44 -39.72
N GLY A 553 -11.55 2.91 -39.16
CA GLY A 553 -11.03 2.56 -37.84
C GLY A 553 -10.19 1.29 -37.80
N ARG A 554 -9.94 0.61 -38.93
CA ARG A 554 -9.06 -0.56 -38.97
C ARG A 554 -7.60 -0.13 -38.94
N VAL A 555 -6.79 -0.85 -38.16
CA VAL A 555 -5.33 -0.71 -38.14
C VAL A 555 -4.73 -1.98 -38.71
N LYS A 556 -4.02 -1.91 -39.84
CA LYS A 556 -3.27 -3.03 -40.41
C LYS A 556 -1.78 -2.92 -40.10
N GLY A 557 -1.01 -3.98 -40.32
CA GLY A 557 0.45 -3.96 -40.14
C GLY A 557 1.12 -2.84 -40.94
N LYS A 558 0.76 -2.68 -42.22
CA LYS A 558 1.30 -1.63 -43.11
C LYS A 558 1.12 -0.20 -42.59
N ASP A 559 0.16 0.01 -41.68
CA ASP A 559 -0.21 1.30 -41.08
C ASP A 559 0.59 1.60 -39.81
N VAL A 560 1.36 0.62 -39.31
CA VAL A 560 2.30 0.81 -38.21
C VAL A 560 3.45 1.69 -38.66
N ARG A 561 3.74 2.75 -37.91
CA ARG A 561 4.77 3.75 -38.18
C ARG A 561 5.58 4.04 -36.91
N ALA A 562 6.81 4.50 -37.08
CA ALA A 562 7.59 5.09 -36.00
C ALA A 562 7.78 6.60 -36.25
N TRP A 563 7.56 7.41 -35.21
CA TRP A 563 7.73 8.87 -35.27
C TRP A 563 8.55 9.38 -34.08
N VAL A 564 8.88 10.68 -34.10
CA VAL A 564 9.68 11.32 -33.05
C VAL A 564 8.83 12.37 -32.34
N GLU A 565 8.98 12.47 -31.03
CA GLU A 565 8.40 13.53 -30.22
C GLU A 565 9.49 14.35 -29.54
N VAL A 566 9.34 15.68 -29.55
CA VAL A 566 10.29 16.62 -28.92
C VAL A 566 9.59 17.38 -27.80
N ASN A 567 10.24 17.48 -26.64
CA ASN A 567 9.70 18.14 -25.45
C ASN A 567 9.79 19.68 -25.58
N ARG A 568 8.68 20.36 -25.27
CA ARG A 568 8.60 21.81 -25.22
C ARG A 568 8.86 22.35 -23.82
N ALA A 569 9.22 23.64 -23.72
CA ALA A 569 9.43 24.31 -22.44
C ALA A 569 8.19 24.31 -21.52
N ASP A 570 6.99 24.16 -22.08
CA ASP A 570 5.73 24.04 -21.32
C ASP A 570 5.44 22.61 -20.80
N GLY A 571 6.33 21.65 -21.07
CA GLY A 571 6.20 20.24 -20.68
C GLY A 571 5.38 19.39 -21.65
N THR A 572 4.82 19.97 -22.71
CA THR A 572 4.08 19.22 -23.75
C THR A 572 5.02 18.63 -24.80
N TRP A 573 4.58 17.60 -25.49
CA TRP A 573 5.35 16.92 -26.53
C TRP A 573 4.85 17.30 -27.92
N LEU A 574 5.75 17.81 -28.77
CA LEU A 574 5.47 18.06 -30.18
C LEU A 574 5.75 16.79 -31.01
N THR A 575 4.73 16.30 -31.69
CA THR A 575 4.86 15.19 -32.64
C THR A 575 5.48 15.64 -33.96
N ILE A 576 6.60 15.03 -34.34
CA ILE A 576 7.19 15.11 -35.68
C ILE A 576 6.74 13.85 -36.44
N PRO A 577 5.77 13.93 -37.36
CA PRO A 577 5.24 12.75 -38.03
C PRO A 577 6.30 12.11 -38.93
N ALA A 578 6.20 10.79 -39.14
CA ALA A 578 7.11 10.04 -40.01
C ALA A 578 7.21 10.64 -41.42
N SER A 579 6.12 11.21 -41.95
CA SER A 579 6.10 11.89 -43.26
C SER A 579 7.00 13.14 -43.35
N ALA A 580 7.47 13.68 -42.22
CA ALA A 580 8.37 14.83 -42.20
C ALA A 580 9.83 14.44 -42.50
N PHE A 581 10.25 13.21 -42.18
CA PHE A 581 11.66 12.79 -42.24
C PHE A 581 11.91 11.46 -42.94
N VAL A 582 10.90 10.60 -43.09
CA VAL A 582 11.01 9.35 -43.84
C VAL A 582 10.71 9.62 -45.32
N PRO A 583 11.55 9.14 -46.26
CA PRO A 583 11.26 9.19 -47.69
C PRO A 583 9.95 8.48 -48.07
N ASP A 584 9.41 8.81 -49.25
CA ASP A 584 8.29 8.05 -49.80
C ASP A 584 8.67 6.57 -49.97
N ARG A 585 7.76 5.64 -49.64
CA ARG A 585 7.97 4.19 -49.79
C ARG A 585 8.30 3.77 -51.22
N ASN A 586 7.93 4.58 -52.21
CA ASN A 586 8.25 4.34 -53.62
C ASN A 586 9.70 4.73 -54.00
N LYS A 587 10.42 5.44 -53.13
CA LYS A 587 11.80 5.86 -53.37
C LYS A 587 12.77 4.79 -52.88
N THR A 588 13.03 3.79 -53.71
CA THR A 588 13.94 2.67 -53.40
C THR A 588 15.42 3.06 -53.56
N PRO A 589 16.35 2.35 -52.88
CA PRO A 589 17.78 2.61 -53.00
C PRO A 589 18.33 2.37 -54.42
N ASP A 590 19.39 3.09 -54.79
CA ASP A 590 20.03 2.91 -56.10
C ASP A 590 20.81 1.58 -56.17
N VAL A 591 20.38 0.70 -57.08
CA VAL A 591 20.95 -0.64 -57.32
C VAL A 591 22.42 -0.58 -57.76
N GLN A 592 22.87 0.49 -58.43
CA GLN A 592 24.27 0.63 -58.82
C GLN A 592 25.17 0.97 -57.64
N GLN A 593 24.71 1.83 -56.72
CA GLN A 593 25.43 2.13 -55.48
C GLN A 593 25.51 0.91 -54.56
N LEU A 594 24.43 0.13 -54.49
CA LEU A 594 24.37 -1.15 -53.77
C LEU A 594 25.46 -2.13 -54.20
N ARG A 595 25.66 -2.32 -55.51
CA ARG A 595 26.69 -3.21 -56.06
C ARG A 595 28.11 -2.72 -55.76
N SER A 596 28.32 -1.40 -55.76
CA SER A 596 29.61 -0.79 -55.43
C SER A 596 29.96 -0.93 -53.95
N GLN A 597 28.98 -0.71 -53.07
CA GLN A 597 29.14 -0.94 -51.62
C GLN A 597 29.38 -2.43 -51.33
N GLN A 598 28.65 -3.36 -51.95
CA GLN A 598 28.90 -4.80 -51.83
C GLN A 598 30.34 -5.19 -52.25
N ARG A 599 30.90 -4.57 -53.30
CA ARG A 599 32.30 -4.79 -53.70
C ARG A 599 33.29 -4.23 -52.67
N GLN A 600 32.99 -3.10 -52.02
CA GLN A 600 33.84 -2.54 -50.97
C GLN A 600 33.84 -3.39 -49.69
N VAL A 601 32.69 -3.98 -49.32
CA VAL A 601 32.62 -4.92 -48.19
C VAL A 601 33.26 -6.28 -48.54
N GLY A 602 33.13 -6.73 -49.79
CA GLY A 602 33.74 -7.97 -50.28
C GLY A 602 35.26 -7.90 -50.52
N ALA A 603 35.86 -6.70 -50.51
CA ALA A 603 37.29 -6.49 -50.73
C ALA A 603 38.12 -6.44 -49.42
N GLN A 604 37.50 -6.58 -48.24
CA GLN A 604 38.23 -6.67 -46.98
C GLN A 604 38.47 -8.14 -46.57
N VAL A 605 39.67 -8.60 -46.93
CA VAL A 605 40.49 -9.62 -46.24
C VAL A 605 39.97 -11.07 -46.28
N PRO A 606 40.69 -12.02 -46.93
CA PRO A 606 40.50 -13.44 -46.64
C PRO A 606 40.72 -13.64 -45.13
N PRO A 607 39.80 -14.24 -44.36
CA PRO A 607 40.06 -14.46 -42.95
C PRO A 607 41.35 -15.30 -42.85
N PRO A 608 42.35 -14.89 -42.04
CA PRO A 608 43.40 -15.83 -41.66
C PRO A 608 42.69 -17.04 -41.08
N ALA A 609 43.09 -18.23 -41.52
CA ALA A 609 42.50 -19.49 -41.08
C ALA A 609 42.36 -19.44 -39.55
N ALA A 610 41.10 -19.48 -39.08
CA ALA A 610 40.80 -19.46 -37.67
C ALA A 610 41.47 -20.68 -37.05
N GLN A 611 42.64 -20.49 -36.43
CA GLN A 611 43.06 -21.34 -35.34
C GLN A 611 42.01 -21.14 -34.27
N ASN A 612 41.10 -22.10 -34.16
CA ASN A 612 40.11 -22.14 -33.10
C ASN A 612 40.87 -21.98 -31.77
N PRO A 613 40.70 -20.87 -31.04
CA PRO A 613 41.08 -20.87 -29.64
C PRO A 613 40.24 -21.97 -28.96
N PRO A 614 40.78 -22.68 -27.95
CA PRO A 614 39.98 -23.62 -27.19
C PRO A 614 38.72 -22.88 -26.71
N SER A 615 37.58 -23.49 -26.99
CA SER A 615 36.25 -23.02 -26.58
C SER A 615 36.29 -22.62 -25.11
N LEU A 616 36.34 -21.31 -24.86
CA LEU A 616 35.75 -20.73 -23.68
C LEU A 616 34.30 -20.40 -24.02
N LEU A 617 33.52 -21.45 -24.25
CA LEU A 617 32.10 -21.48 -23.90
C LEU A 617 31.99 -21.35 -22.38
N GLN A 618 32.32 -20.16 -21.85
CA GLN A 618 32.10 -19.71 -20.48
C GLN A 618 31.93 -18.19 -20.51
N GLY A 619 30.87 -17.75 -21.19
CA GLY A 619 30.16 -16.49 -20.97
C GLY A 619 28.69 -16.84 -20.65
N PRO A 620 28.00 -16.08 -19.79
CA PRO A 620 26.92 -16.59 -18.95
C PRO A 620 25.54 -16.59 -19.62
N ASP A 621 25.43 -17.18 -20.82
CA ASP A 621 24.19 -17.12 -21.61
C ASP A 621 23.56 -18.49 -21.88
N GLN A 622 24.09 -19.54 -21.23
CA GLN A 622 23.43 -20.85 -21.10
C GLN A 622 23.02 -21.08 -19.64
N ALA A 623 22.29 -20.13 -19.08
CA ALA A 623 21.34 -20.39 -18.01
C ALA A 623 19.92 -20.53 -18.57
N GLN A 624 19.77 -21.19 -19.73
CA GLN A 624 18.64 -22.11 -19.86
C GLN A 624 18.88 -23.21 -18.84
N ASN A 625 18.36 -22.95 -17.65
CA ASN A 625 18.06 -23.96 -16.66
C ASN A 625 17.12 -24.98 -17.31
N ASP A 626 17.67 -25.93 -18.05
CA ASP A 626 17.20 -27.30 -18.03
C ASP A 626 17.62 -27.92 -16.68
N THR A 627 17.26 -27.22 -15.60
CA THR A 627 16.95 -27.92 -14.37
C THR A 627 15.64 -28.63 -14.69
N LYS A 628 15.76 -29.88 -15.16
CA LYS A 628 15.06 -30.92 -14.42
C LYS A 628 15.45 -30.69 -12.97
N ALA A 629 14.70 -29.82 -12.29
CA ALA A 629 14.63 -29.78 -10.87
C ALA A 629 14.26 -31.23 -10.55
N LYS A 630 15.26 -32.04 -10.21
CA LYS A 630 15.06 -33.12 -9.24
C LYS A 630 14.22 -32.41 -8.21
N ARG A 631 12.93 -32.75 -8.15
CA ARG A 631 12.03 -32.29 -7.09
C ARG A 631 12.84 -32.57 -5.84
N ALA A 632 13.46 -31.53 -5.27
CA ALA A 632 14.08 -31.64 -3.98
C ALA A 632 12.92 -32.19 -3.15
N LYS A 633 13.07 -33.40 -2.64
CA LYS A 633 12.02 -34.02 -1.83
C LYS A 633 11.73 -32.99 -0.75
N ARG A 634 10.60 -32.30 -0.93
CA ARG A 634 10.25 -31.13 -0.15
C ARG A 634 10.13 -31.65 1.27
N GLY A 635 10.90 -31.06 2.18
CA GLY A 635 10.78 -31.43 3.58
C GLY A 635 9.33 -31.22 4.02
N PRO A 636 8.77 -32.10 4.87
CA PRO A 636 7.38 -31.97 5.33
C PRO A 636 7.07 -30.65 6.10
N LEU A 637 8.07 -29.80 6.31
CA LEU A 637 7.99 -28.55 7.09
C LEU A 637 8.11 -27.26 6.25
N ASP A 638 8.14 -27.31 4.92
CA ASP A 638 8.15 -26.10 4.08
C ASP A 638 6.72 -25.54 3.84
N PRO A 639 6.37 -24.36 4.39
CA PRO A 639 5.00 -23.84 4.36
C PRO A 639 4.50 -23.45 2.97
N ARG A 640 5.38 -23.33 1.96
CA ARG A 640 4.99 -23.00 0.57
C ARG A 640 4.38 -24.18 -0.19
N GLY A 641 4.55 -25.40 0.30
CA GLY A 641 3.99 -26.62 -0.31
C GLY A 641 2.75 -27.17 0.39
N TRP A 642 2.29 -26.51 1.46
CA TRP A 642 1.15 -26.98 2.24
C TRP A 642 -0.16 -26.68 1.53
N PRO A 643 -1.15 -27.59 1.60
CA PRO A 643 -2.50 -27.29 1.15
C PRO A 643 -3.02 -26.02 1.79
N ASP A 644 -3.64 -25.15 0.99
CA ASP A 644 -4.18 -23.86 1.44
C ASP A 644 -5.04 -23.95 2.71
N TRP A 645 -5.80 -25.03 2.88
CA TRP A 645 -6.63 -25.23 4.07
C TRP A 645 -5.79 -25.41 5.34
N LEU A 646 -4.61 -26.03 5.25
CA LEU A 646 -3.70 -26.25 6.38
C LEU A 646 -2.99 -24.96 6.77
N VAL A 647 -2.56 -24.16 5.78
CA VAL A 647 -2.00 -22.82 6.03
C VAL A 647 -3.04 -21.91 6.68
N ARG A 648 -4.29 -21.93 6.18
CA ARG A 648 -5.40 -21.19 6.77
C ARG A 648 -5.73 -21.68 8.18
N LEU A 649 -5.77 -22.99 8.42
CA LEU A 649 -5.95 -23.55 9.77
C LEU A 649 -4.84 -23.09 10.72
N LEU A 650 -3.58 -23.11 10.26
CA LEU A 650 -2.44 -22.71 11.08
C LEU A 650 -2.50 -21.22 11.44
N ILE A 651 -2.81 -20.34 10.48
CA ILE A 651 -2.84 -18.89 10.67
C ILE A 651 -4.08 -18.44 11.43
N PHE A 652 -5.27 -18.95 11.08
CA PHE A 652 -6.54 -18.46 11.63
C PHE A 652 -7.03 -19.21 12.87
N VAL A 653 -6.48 -20.39 13.17
CA VAL A 653 -6.89 -21.19 14.34
C VAL A 653 -5.70 -21.48 15.25
N VAL A 654 -4.62 -22.10 14.74
CA VAL A 654 -3.51 -22.56 15.57
C VAL A 654 -2.71 -21.39 16.16
N LEU A 655 -2.38 -20.38 15.36
CA LEU A 655 -1.59 -19.23 15.81
C LEU A 655 -2.33 -18.38 16.87
N PRO A 656 -3.63 -18.03 16.72
CA PRO A 656 -4.40 -17.38 17.78
C PRO A 656 -4.46 -18.23 19.06
N VAL A 657 -4.67 -19.54 18.94
CA VAL A 657 -4.69 -20.45 20.09
C VAL A 657 -3.33 -20.50 20.78
N LEU A 658 -2.22 -20.56 20.04
CA LEU A 658 -0.86 -20.51 20.58
C LEU A 658 -0.54 -19.18 21.25
N LEU A 659 -0.97 -18.06 20.67
CA LEU A 659 -0.82 -16.73 21.28
C LEU A 659 -1.64 -16.62 22.58
N LEU A 660 -2.86 -17.17 22.60
CA LEU A 660 -3.69 -17.25 23.80
C LEU A 660 -3.05 -18.13 24.88
N LEU A 661 -2.51 -19.28 24.49
CA LEU A 661 -1.79 -20.18 25.39
C LEU A 661 -0.51 -19.51 25.92
N GLY A 662 0.25 -18.85 25.05
CA GLY A 662 1.44 -18.08 25.41
C GLY A 662 1.14 -16.97 26.40
N LEU A 663 0.09 -16.17 26.17
CA LEU A 663 -0.35 -15.14 27.10
C LEU A 663 -0.80 -15.74 28.45
N HIS A 664 -1.55 -16.85 28.43
CA HIS A 664 -1.95 -17.56 29.64
C HIS A 664 -0.73 -18.04 30.44
N LEU A 665 0.25 -18.67 29.77
CA LEU A 665 1.49 -19.13 30.39
C LEU A 665 2.32 -17.97 30.96
N VAL A 666 2.40 -16.83 30.27
CA VAL A 666 3.09 -15.62 30.76
C VAL A 666 2.42 -15.07 32.02
N LEU A 667 1.08 -14.98 32.05
CA LEU A 667 0.34 -14.52 33.24
C LEU A 667 0.53 -15.48 34.42
N VAL A 668 0.43 -16.78 34.18
CA VAL A 668 0.68 -17.81 35.20
C VAL A 668 2.14 -17.74 35.68
N ALA A 669 3.11 -17.54 34.78
CA ALA A 669 4.52 -17.40 35.12
C ALA A 669 4.80 -16.13 35.94
N LEU A 670 4.17 -14.99 35.60
CA LEU A 670 4.26 -13.74 36.37
C LEU A 670 3.70 -13.91 37.79
N LYS A 671 2.52 -14.53 37.92
CA LYS A 671 1.93 -14.82 39.24
C LYS A 671 2.78 -15.81 40.04
N ARG A 672 3.28 -16.88 39.41
CA ARG A 672 4.22 -17.83 40.02
C ARG A 672 5.52 -17.15 40.47
N ARG A 673 6.08 -16.25 39.65
CA ARG A 673 7.28 -15.48 39.99
C ARG A 673 7.03 -14.52 41.15
N GLN A 674 5.90 -13.81 41.16
CA GLN A 674 5.51 -12.92 42.26
C GLN A 674 5.36 -13.71 43.56
N ARG A 675 4.72 -14.88 43.50
CA ARG A 675 4.56 -15.79 44.63
C ARG A 675 5.89 -16.36 45.12
N ARG A 676 6.77 -16.78 44.21
CA ARG A 676 8.13 -17.24 44.52
C ARG A 676 8.94 -16.12 45.19
N ARG A 677 8.80 -14.87 44.74
CA ARG A 677 9.42 -13.71 45.42
C ARG A 677 8.86 -13.53 46.84
N ARG A 678 7.55 -13.60 47.04
CA ARG A 678 6.92 -13.53 48.38
C ARG A 678 7.35 -14.66 49.31
N ARG A 679 7.73 -15.81 48.76
CA ARG A 679 8.28 -16.96 49.50
C ARG A 679 9.73 -16.80 49.91
N LEU A 680 10.53 -16.00 49.18
CA LEU A 680 11.99 -15.97 49.33
C LEU A 680 12.54 -14.61 49.80
N VAL A 681 11.76 -13.53 49.74
CA VAL A 681 12.24 -12.16 50.01
C VAL A 681 11.63 -11.61 51.29
N GLY A 682 12.49 -11.12 52.19
CA GLY A 682 12.11 -10.51 53.47
C GLY A 682 12.36 -11.44 54.67
N PRO A 683 12.18 -10.93 55.91
CA PRO A 683 12.36 -11.72 57.13
C PRO A 683 11.37 -12.90 57.20
N PRO A 684 11.70 -14.00 57.90
CA PRO A 684 10.87 -15.21 57.95
C PRO A 684 9.40 -14.96 58.34
N SER A 685 9.15 -14.10 59.31
CA SER A 685 7.80 -13.67 59.74
C SER A 685 7.00 -12.96 58.64
N ALA A 686 7.66 -12.15 57.81
CA ALA A 686 7.04 -11.47 56.67
C ALA A 686 6.66 -12.45 55.55
N ARG A 687 7.45 -13.52 55.37
CA ARG A 687 7.16 -14.59 54.40
C ARG A 687 5.94 -15.41 54.83
N VAL A 688 5.75 -15.67 56.12
CA VAL A 688 4.54 -16.33 56.66
C VAL A 688 3.31 -15.41 56.49
N ALA A 689 3.43 -14.13 56.82
CA ALA A 689 2.37 -13.14 56.59
C ALA A 689 1.99 -13.02 55.11
N ALA A 690 2.96 -13.13 54.20
CA ALA A 690 2.72 -13.12 52.76
C ALA A 690 1.97 -14.37 52.27
N GLY A 691 2.14 -15.52 52.92
CA GLY A 691 1.36 -16.73 52.65
C GLY A 691 -0.12 -16.57 52.99
N TRP A 692 -0.45 -15.95 54.12
CA TRP A 692 -1.84 -15.60 54.46
C TRP A 692 -2.46 -14.63 53.44
N GLN A 693 -1.69 -13.61 53.02
CA GLN A 693 -2.14 -12.66 51.99
C GLN A 693 -2.40 -13.34 50.63
N ASP A 694 -1.64 -14.38 50.27
CA ASP A 694 -1.85 -15.17 49.05
C ASP A 694 -3.20 -15.89 49.05
N LEU A 695 -3.67 -16.40 50.20
CA LEU A 695 -5.00 -17.03 50.34
C LEU A 695 -6.14 -16.02 50.14
N ILE A 696 -6.03 -14.84 50.77
CA ILE A 696 -7.04 -13.78 50.65
C ILE A 696 -7.08 -13.23 49.21
N GLU A 697 -5.92 -13.09 48.56
CA GLU A 697 -5.86 -12.71 47.15
C GLU A 697 -6.44 -13.81 46.24
N THR A 698 -6.17 -15.08 46.52
CA THR A 698 -6.75 -16.21 45.76
C THR A 698 -8.27 -16.24 45.87
N SER A 699 -8.83 -16.10 47.07
CA SER A 699 -10.29 -16.05 47.28
C SER A 699 -10.93 -14.90 46.50
N ARG A 700 -10.27 -13.74 46.48
CA ARG A 700 -10.68 -12.58 45.68
C ARG A 700 -10.63 -12.85 44.17
N GLU A 701 -9.59 -13.51 43.67
CA GLU A 701 -9.46 -13.89 42.25
C GLU A 701 -10.55 -14.87 41.80
N LEU A 702 -11.00 -15.74 42.72
CA LEU A 702 -12.12 -16.66 42.51
C LEU A 702 -13.49 -15.97 42.57
N GLY A 703 -13.53 -14.67 42.85
CA GLY A 703 -14.76 -13.86 42.90
C GLY A 703 -15.41 -13.82 44.29
N ARG A 704 -14.72 -14.25 45.34
CA ARG A 704 -15.18 -14.26 46.74
C ARG A 704 -14.33 -13.28 47.58
N PRO A 705 -14.60 -11.96 47.52
CA PRO A 705 -13.74 -10.99 48.19
C PRO A 705 -13.91 -11.03 49.71
N VAL A 706 -12.83 -11.31 50.44
CA VAL A 706 -12.79 -11.20 51.91
C VAL A 706 -12.43 -9.74 52.31
N PRO A 707 -13.18 -9.11 53.24
CA PRO A 707 -12.86 -7.76 53.73
C PRO A 707 -11.47 -7.70 54.39
N ARG A 708 -10.66 -6.71 53.99
CA ARG A 708 -9.29 -6.53 54.49
C ARG A 708 -9.19 -5.90 55.89
N THR A 709 -10.32 -5.45 56.43
CA THR A 709 -10.43 -4.79 57.74
C THR A 709 -10.57 -5.79 58.88
N LEU A 710 -10.86 -7.06 58.58
CA LEU A 710 -11.00 -8.14 59.55
C LEU A 710 -9.64 -8.70 59.97
N THR A 711 -9.52 -9.18 61.21
CA THR A 711 -8.33 -9.91 61.67
C THR A 711 -8.19 -11.26 60.96
N ARG A 712 -7.00 -11.88 60.97
CA ARG A 712 -6.79 -13.16 60.24
C ARG A 712 -7.76 -14.26 60.70
N ARG A 713 -8.08 -14.31 62.00
CA ARG A 713 -9.06 -15.24 62.56
C ARG A 713 -10.51 -14.92 62.15
N GLU A 714 -10.86 -13.64 62.05
CA GLU A 714 -12.17 -13.20 61.54
C GLU A 714 -12.33 -13.38 60.02
N GLN A 715 -11.22 -13.50 59.28
CA GLN A 715 -11.23 -13.77 57.84
C GLN A 715 -11.50 -15.25 57.52
N VAL A 716 -11.24 -16.17 58.47
CA VAL A 716 -11.43 -17.62 58.29
C VAL A 716 -12.87 -18.00 57.89
N PRO A 717 -13.92 -17.55 58.59
CA PRO A 717 -15.31 -17.86 58.21
C PRO A 717 -15.73 -17.30 56.85
N GLN A 718 -14.98 -16.32 56.32
CA GLN A 718 -15.27 -15.68 55.03
C GLN A 718 -14.60 -16.41 53.84
N LEU A 719 -13.72 -17.39 54.11
CA LEU A 719 -13.08 -18.22 53.09
C LEU A 719 -13.98 -19.40 52.69
N VAL A 720 -15.07 -19.10 51.99
CA VAL A 720 -16.00 -20.12 51.47
C VAL A 720 -15.23 -21.13 50.59
N GLY A 721 -15.35 -22.43 50.90
CA GLY A 721 -14.69 -23.53 50.20
C GLY A 721 -13.27 -23.85 50.69
N ALA A 722 -12.79 -23.19 51.75
CA ALA A 722 -11.58 -23.61 52.44
C ALA A 722 -11.86 -24.83 53.35
N PRO A 723 -10.85 -25.70 53.58
CA PRO A 723 -10.93 -26.75 54.58
C PRO A 723 -11.18 -26.22 56.00
N ASP A 724 -11.82 -27.03 56.85
CA ASP A 724 -12.18 -26.65 58.24
C ASP A 724 -10.96 -26.29 59.11
N ASP A 725 -9.78 -26.82 58.77
CA ASP A 725 -8.52 -26.60 59.49
C ASP A 725 -7.78 -25.31 59.07
N VAL A 726 -8.31 -24.50 58.13
CA VAL A 726 -7.71 -23.22 57.71
C VAL A 726 -7.54 -22.23 58.88
N GLY A 727 -8.33 -22.40 59.95
CA GLY A 727 -8.17 -21.65 61.20
C GLY A 727 -6.78 -21.80 61.83
N ARG A 728 -6.15 -22.97 61.70
CA ARG A 728 -4.79 -23.22 62.20
C ARG A 728 -3.78 -22.32 61.50
N LEU A 729 -3.91 -22.12 60.19
CA LEU A 729 -3.04 -21.22 59.42
C LEU A 729 -3.14 -19.76 59.88
N ALA A 730 -4.34 -19.30 60.24
CA ALA A 730 -4.53 -17.96 60.78
C ALA A 730 -3.81 -17.79 62.13
N VAL A 731 -3.92 -18.79 63.00
CA VAL A 731 -3.25 -18.80 64.32
C VAL A 731 -1.73 -18.85 64.17
N THR A 732 -1.19 -19.72 63.32
CA THR A 732 0.25 -19.81 63.03
C THR A 732 0.78 -18.53 62.40
N ALA A 733 0.01 -17.90 61.50
CA ALA A 733 0.39 -16.62 60.90
C ALA A 733 0.44 -15.48 61.93
N ASP A 734 -0.52 -15.41 62.86
CA ASP A 734 -0.51 -14.42 63.93
C ASP A 734 0.63 -14.67 64.93
N ALA A 735 0.85 -15.93 65.33
CA ALA A 735 1.93 -16.32 66.22
C ALA A 735 3.32 -16.02 65.63
N SER A 736 3.52 -16.25 64.32
CA SER A 736 4.80 -15.95 63.64
C SER A 736 5.08 -14.46 63.45
N VAL A 737 4.05 -13.60 63.52
CA VAL A 737 4.18 -12.15 63.28
C VAL A 737 4.23 -11.37 64.59
N PHE A 738 3.55 -11.85 65.63
CA PHE A 738 3.39 -11.16 66.92
C PHE A 738 3.97 -11.94 68.11
N GLY A 739 4.43 -13.18 67.92
CA GLY A 739 5.03 -14.02 68.97
C GLY A 739 6.53 -13.80 69.15
N PRO A 740 7.12 -14.35 70.22
CA PRO A 740 8.55 -14.25 70.48
C PRO A 740 9.36 -15.19 69.57
N GLY A 741 10.41 -14.66 68.93
CA GLY A 741 11.32 -15.39 68.05
C GLY A 741 10.95 -15.32 66.55
N GLU A 742 11.95 -15.47 65.68
CA GLU A 742 11.71 -15.59 64.22
C GLU A 742 11.52 -17.06 63.84
N PRO A 743 10.54 -17.38 62.98
CA PRO A 743 10.36 -18.75 62.51
C PRO A 743 11.55 -19.20 61.67
N THR A 744 11.92 -20.46 61.80
CA THR A 744 12.98 -21.08 61.00
C THR A 744 12.55 -21.25 59.54
N ASP A 745 13.50 -21.34 58.62
CA ASP A 745 13.20 -21.54 57.20
C ASP A 745 12.41 -22.83 56.91
N ALA A 746 12.61 -23.88 57.72
CA ALA A 746 11.87 -25.12 57.65
C ALA A 746 10.38 -24.93 58.02
N GLU A 747 10.09 -24.16 59.08
CA GLU A 747 8.72 -23.83 59.50
C GLU A 747 8.02 -22.94 58.49
N VAL A 748 8.74 -21.99 57.88
CA VAL A 748 8.19 -21.16 56.79
C VAL A 748 7.87 -22.02 55.56
N ALA A 749 8.71 -22.99 55.21
CA ALA A 749 8.45 -23.91 54.10
C ALA A 749 7.23 -24.80 54.37
N ALA A 750 7.11 -25.35 55.58
CA ALA A 750 5.96 -26.14 56.01
C ALA A 750 4.66 -25.32 55.97
N TYR A 751 4.68 -24.07 56.46
CA TYR A 751 3.54 -23.17 56.40
C TYR A 751 3.09 -22.88 54.95
N TRP A 752 4.04 -22.70 54.03
CA TRP A 752 3.71 -22.49 52.61
C TRP A 752 3.15 -23.73 51.91
N ALA A 753 3.50 -24.93 52.38
CA ALA A 753 2.89 -26.18 51.91
C ALA A 753 1.42 -26.30 52.36
N ASP A 754 1.12 -25.95 53.61
CA ASP A 754 -0.27 -25.91 54.10
C ASP A 754 -1.11 -24.84 53.36
N VAL A 755 -0.52 -23.67 53.07
CA VAL A 755 -1.14 -22.64 52.22
C VAL A 755 -1.40 -23.15 50.79
N ASP A 756 -0.52 -23.98 50.23
CA ASP A 756 -0.72 -24.62 48.92
C ASP A 756 -1.94 -25.55 48.93
N THR A 757 -2.06 -26.38 49.96
CA THR A 757 -3.18 -27.31 50.14
C THR A 757 -4.53 -26.59 50.20
N VAL A 758 -4.62 -25.52 51.01
CA VAL A 758 -5.85 -24.71 51.14
C VAL A 758 -6.17 -23.98 49.83
N ARG A 759 -5.16 -23.46 49.14
CA ARG A 759 -5.34 -22.82 47.83
C ARG A 759 -5.91 -23.81 46.81
N ASP A 760 -5.40 -25.03 46.76
CA ASP A 760 -5.86 -26.04 45.82
C ASP A 760 -7.28 -26.53 46.16
N ALA A 761 -7.65 -26.57 47.45
CA ALA A 761 -9.03 -26.79 47.86
C ALA A 761 -9.98 -25.67 47.37
N LEU A 762 -9.61 -24.40 47.58
CA LEU A 762 -10.39 -23.25 47.11
C LEU A 762 -10.59 -23.25 45.59
N ARG A 763 -9.54 -23.60 44.82
CA ARG A 763 -9.61 -23.69 43.36
C ARG A 763 -10.46 -24.86 42.87
N ARG A 764 -10.43 -26.00 43.58
CA ARG A 764 -11.29 -27.16 43.29
C ARG A 764 -12.75 -26.85 43.55
N ASP A 765 -13.08 -26.23 44.68
CA ASP A 765 -14.45 -25.83 45.03
C ASP A 765 -15.05 -24.82 44.04
N ALA A 766 -14.26 -23.86 43.56
CA ALA A 766 -14.74 -22.84 42.62
C ALA A 766 -15.08 -23.42 41.22
N GLY A 767 -14.54 -24.58 40.87
CA GLY A 767 -14.71 -25.26 39.57
C GLY A 767 -13.68 -24.85 38.51
N ARG A 768 -13.41 -25.76 37.54
CA ARG A 768 -12.35 -25.63 36.52
C ARG A 768 -12.41 -24.30 35.73
N TRP A 769 -13.60 -23.84 35.37
CA TRP A 769 -13.79 -22.60 34.61
C TRP A 769 -13.52 -21.33 35.42
N ARG A 770 -13.89 -21.29 36.71
CA ARG A 770 -13.59 -20.13 37.57
C ARG A 770 -12.11 -20.10 37.93
N ALA A 771 -11.48 -21.26 38.12
CA ALA A 771 -10.05 -21.36 38.34
C ALA A 771 -9.22 -20.85 37.15
N LEU A 772 -9.62 -21.18 35.91
CA LEU A 772 -9.02 -20.62 34.69
C LEU A 772 -9.26 -19.12 34.56
N ARG A 773 -10.47 -18.63 34.89
CA ARG A 773 -10.78 -17.20 34.85
C ARG A 773 -9.95 -16.39 35.88
N ALA A 774 -9.70 -16.97 37.05
CA ALA A 774 -8.87 -16.37 38.09
C ALA A 774 -7.41 -16.15 37.63
N ASP A 775 -6.85 -17.05 36.82
CA ASP A 775 -5.49 -16.89 36.28
C ASP A 775 -5.35 -15.63 35.41
N TRP A 776 -6.43 -15.21 34.76
CA TRP A 776 -6.48 -14.03 33.90
C TRP A 776 -6.77 -12.71 34.64
N ASP A 777 -7.03 -12.74 35.96
CA ASP A 777 -7.20 -11.50 36.74
C ASP A 777 -5.84 -10.83 37.01
N VAL A 778 -5.61 -9.70 36.33
CA VAL A 778 -4.39 -8.88 36.43
C VAL A 778 -4.39 -7.90 37.62
N ARG A 779 -5.48 -7.81 38.39
CA ARG A 779 -5.60 -6.84 39.49
C ARG A 779 -4.61 -7.10 40.62
N THR A 780 -4.27 -8.36 40.87
CA THR A 780 -3.29 -8.81 41.89
C THR A 780 -1.84 -8.54 41.50
N LEU A 781 -1.54 -8.50 40.20
CA LEU A 781 -0.24 -8.06 39.67
C LEU A 781 0.01 -6.55 39.93
N ARG A 782 -1.07 -5.75 40.05
CA ARG A 782 -1.00 -4.29 40.32
C ARG A 782 -0.94 -3.95 41.81
N SER A 783 -1.47 -4.78 42.70
CA SER A 783 -1.44 -4.52 44.15
C SER A 783 -0.05 -4.67 44.76
N GLY A 784 0.80 -5.55 44.20
CA GLY A 784 2.19 -5.73 44.63
C GLY A 784 3.06 -4.49 44.40
N ARG A 785 2.92 -3.85 43.23
CA ARG A 785 3.77 -2.71 42.81
C ARG A 785 3.57 -1.45 43.67
N ARG A 786 2.37 -1.22 44.20
CA ARG A 786 2.06 -0.05 45.06
C ARG A 786 2.60 -0.14 46.49
N ARG A 787 3.07 -1.31 46.92
CA ARG A 787 3.59 -1.52 48.29
C ARG A 787 5.11 -1.41 48.35
N ASP A 788 5.83 -1.79 47.29
CA ASP A 788 7.29 -1.63 47.22
C ASP A 788 7.68 -0.15 47.20
N ASP A 789 6.95 0.71 46.48
CA ASP A 789 7.23 2.16 46.44
C ASP A 789 6.93 2.91 47.76
N ARG A 790 6.21 2.29 48.71
CA ARG A 790 5.90 2.90 50.02
C ARG A 790 6.84 2.45 51.15
N LYS A 791 7.83 1.61 50.86
CA LYS A 791 8.82 1.12 51.82
C LYS A 791 10.26 1.53 51.44
N ALA A 792 10.45 2.72 50.88
CA ALA A 792 11.73 3.41 51.03
C ALA A 792 11.64 4.27 52.30
N PRO A 793 12.27 3.89 53.43
CA PRO A 793 12.52 4.85 54.48
C PRO A 793 13.47 5.91 53.91
N ARG A 794 13.07 7.17 53.97
CA ARG A 794 14.05 8.27 53.98
C ARG A 794 14.99 7.98 55.15
N ARG A 795 16.23 7.64 54.84
CA ARG A 795 17.37 8.06 55.66
C ARG A 795 17.86 9.37 55.08
#